data_AF-A0A926YS78-F1
#
_entry.id   AF-A0A926YS78-F1
#
_cell.length_a   1.000
_cell.length_b   1.000
_cell.length_c   1.000
_cell.angle_alpha   90.00
_cell.angle_beta   90.00
_cell.angle_gamma   90.00
#
_symmetry.space_group_name_H-M   'P 1'
#
loop_
_entity.id
_entity.type
_entity.pdbx_description
1 polymer ?
#
loop_
_entity_poly.entity_id
_entity_poly.type
_entity_poly.pdbx_seq_one_letter_code
_entity_poly.pdbx_strand_id
1 'polypeptide(L)'
;MEFVYLVTQGDSLRERLLQQVRRIQDEVRGGQRSIAELDLLRLVSVAAAFEARLKVKDLVRFLDLAVPQRAFELLEKEYLLRRTDTGLLVEGLHPIRSSILANVLTDTTFSPWVESATACLPLMSDSDIGSFLLYSFSRHPDELEPLLQALHLFQPDNWIAIAGVTRALIWLGIKKYVEANRPLISEAYRFVTHGWAFVLNFDIANAMPGSAESFLSTLDPFLEDDRRQKIEDLRSRQTNRSQVFVPVASWLSQVQQTPRSPLLDTDWLGMAEVLFWMGHLEINRPVATWLAPVNLDEAVESLPIETLAEVALALFYGYPTGYQTWLDRNQAQLLARFRQATQTVVWEDDGQIARSHFALKLYQPDASPSETKTQGKLDAHHLVKEAMERLRLFRRLFPNRQRYACGGYGHRVSAYVELHDETEKNIPIENFPLQRLVSVNSTFKSIAEQDFRPTTWEEYAQQVLNLRQTVIRSLQQLQSALQVYFSEQVENNELRRYAITLSWAYIAIVPHVKGRSLNGTAWRFNSLLLAIEPSSNQLKWWNFIPVAIPSSTCSDLSLLTWSSPRLDLGNKLLASITELAFLAAHMKDFERLPELDELGQQQIQFYIQQLALPRSQILEVVLEIEESMASVFDELPQSQRSDRPDLIASMKQLVELHTLILPTTDVQPEGRIEACLDLPEIAKWAERLQEVQLRCFSLYLSWVSDVLAIDLAVLPLPL
;
A
#
# COMPACT_ATOMS: atom_id res chain seq x y z
N MET A 1 19.67 -12.35 -23.87
CA MET A 1 20.68 -12.68 -24.90
C MET A 1 20.76 -11.65 -26.03
N GLU A 2 19.66 -11.02 -26.49
CA GLU A 2 19.71 -10.02 -27.57
C GLU A 2 20.49 -8.74 -27.24
N PHE A 3 20.44 -8.23 -26.00
CA PHE A 3 21.20 -7.03 -25.59
C PHE A 3 22.72 -7.27 -25.61
N VAL A 4 23.16 -8.48 -25.26
CA VAL A 4 24.58 -8.85 -25.30
C VAL A 4 25.06 -8.99 -26.75
N TYR A 5 24.22 -9.55 -27.63
CA TYR A 5 24.54 -9.71 -29.05
C TYR A 5 24.62 -8.36 -29.79
N LEU A 6 23.71 -7.42 -29.49
CA LEU A 6 23.71 -6.04 -30.00
C LEU A 6 25.01 -5.27 -29.72
N VAL A 7 25.67 -5.59 -28.61
CA VAL A 7 26.91 -4.95 -28.18
C VAL A 7 28.15 -5.66 -28.73
N THR A 8 28.05 -6.93 -29.17
CA THR A 8 29.25 -7.77 -29.33
C THR A 8 29.54 -8.33 -30.73
N GLN A 9 28.61 -8.56 -31.67
CA GLN A 9 28.96 -9.08 -33.02
C GLN A 9 27.99 -8.75 -34.17
N GLY A 10 28.54 -8.32 -35.32
CA GLY A 10 27.90 -8.31 -36.66
C GLY A 10 27.01 -7.11 -37.02
N ASP A 11 26.47 -7.12 -38.26
CA ASP A 11 25.53 -6.13 -38.81
C ASP A 11 24.46 -5.76 -37.78
N SER A 12 24.11 -4.47 -37.73
CA SER A 12 23.13 -3.97 -36.77
C SER A 12 21.80 -4.70 -36.93
N LEU A 13 21.08 -4.92 -35.82
CA LEU A 13 19.73 -5.51 -35.84
C LEU A 13 18.82 -4.85 -36.87
N ARG A 14 18.98 -3.54 -37.08
CA ARG A 14 18.27 -2.75 -38.08
C ARG A 14 18.57 -3.18 -39.51
N GLU A 15 19.84 -3.36 -39.87
CA GLU A 15 20.23 -3.79 -41.21
C GLU A 15 19.72 -5.20 -41.52
N ARG A 16 19.78 -6.11 -40.54
CA ARG A 16 19.25 -7.47 -40.68
C ARG A 16 17.75 -7.47 -40.96
N LEU A 17 16.98 -6.75 -40.14
CA LEU A 17 15.52 -6.64 -40.33
C LEU A 17 15.17 -5.96 -41.66
N LEU A 18 15.93 -4.93 -42.06
CA LEU A 18 15.76 -4.27 -43.36
C LEU A 18 16.00 -5.23 -44.53
N GLN A 19 17.05 -6.05 -44.48
CA GLN A 19 17.33 -7.07 -45.50
C GLN A 19 16.21 -8.11 -45.57
N GLN A 20 15.68 -8.57 -44.43
CA GLN A 20 14.54 -9.49 -44.37
C GLN A 20 13.30 -8.87 -45.04
N VAL A 21 12.96 -7.61 -44.71
CA VAL A 21 11.83 -6.91 -45.31
C VAL A 21 12.01 -6.73 -46.83
N ARG A 22 13.20 -6.34 -47.30
CA ARG A 22 13.48 -6.20 -48.74
C ARG A 22 13.32 -7.51 -49.49
N ARG A 23 13.77 -8.62 -48.92
CA ARG A 23 13.56 -9.95 -49.49
C ARG A 23 12.06 -10.25 -49.64
N ILE A 24 11.27 -10.00 -48.61
CA ILE A 24 9.80 -10.18 -48.64
C ILE A 24 9.19 -9.29 -49.73
N GLN A 25 9.61 -8.03 -49.85
CA GLN A 25 9.12 -7.12 -50.89
C GLN A 25 9.47 -7.60 -52.31
N ASP A 26 10.69 -8.12 -52.52
CA ASP A 26 11.10 -8.69 -53.80
C ASP A 26 10.31 -9.98 -54.13
N GLU A 27 10.02 -10.84 -53.14
CA GLU A 27 9.16 -12.03 -53.27
C GLU A 27 7.71 -11.66 -53.61
N VAL A 28 7.20 -10.56 -53.05
CA VAL A 28 5.88 -10.03 -53.42
C VAL A 28 5.89 -9.49 -54.85
N ARG A 29 6.91 -8.71 -55.23
CA ARG A 29 7.07 -8.19 -56.59
C ARG A 29 7.18 -9.31 -57.63
N GLY A 30 7.86 -10.41 -57.29
CA GLY A 30 8.02 -11.58 -58.15
C GLY A 30 6.84 -12.56 -58.13
N GLY A 31 5.79 -12.28 -57.35
CA GLY A 31 4.59 -13.13 -57.25
C GLY A 31 4.79 -14.43 -56.47
N GLN A 32 5.90 -14.59 -55.74
CA GLN A 32 6.14 -15.75 -54.87
C GLN A 32 5.40 -15.65 -53.53
N ARG A 33 5.03 -14.42 -53.13
CA ARG A 33 4.35 -14.14 -51.84
C ARG A 33 3.21 -13.14 -52.04
N SER A 34 2.17 -13.25 -51.22
CA SER A 34 1.05 -12.30 -51.26
C SER A 34 1.41 -10.97 -50.60
N ILE A 35 0.90 -9.86 -51.14
CA ILE A 35 0.99 -8.55 -50.49
C ILE A 35 0.36 -8.56 -49.09
N ALA A 36 -0.69 -9.38 -48.89
CA ALA A 36 -1.35 -9.54 -47.59
C ALA A 36 -0.41 -10.06 -46.49
N GLU A 37 0.64 -10.82 -46.84
CA GLU A 37 1.66 -11.25 -45.87
C GLU A 37 2.59 -10.11 -45.45
N LEU A 38 2.89 -9.19 -46.37
CA LEU A 38 3.65 -7.97 -46.06
C LEU A 38 2.82 -7.03 -45.20
N ASP A 39 1.52 -6.89 -45.50
CA ASP A 39 0.58 -6.11 -44.71
C ASP A 39 0.35 -6.70 -43.31
N LEU A 40 0.29 -8.04 -43.20
CA LEU A 40 0.27 -8.75 -41.93
C LEU A 40 1.48 -8.35 -41.07
N LEU A 41 2.68 -8.42 -41.63
CA LEU A 41 3.90 -8.04 -40.93
C LEU A 41 3.87 -6.56 -40.51
N ARG A 42 3.40 -5.66 -41.39
CA ARG A 42 3.30 -4.22 -41.13
C ARG A 42 2.35 -3.92 -39.96
N LEU A 43 1.12 -4.42 -40.00
CA LEU A 43 0.13 -4.18 -38.96
C LEU A 43 0.58 -4.74 -37.59
N VAL A 44 1.09 -5.97 -37.57
CA VAL A 44 1.61 -6.58 -36.34
C VAL A 44 2.81 -5.79 -35.81
N SER A 45 3.70 -5.32 -36.68
CA SER A 45 4.87 -4.52 -36.26
C SER A 45 4.45 -3.17 -35.68
N VAL A 46 3.47 -2.49 -36.28
CA VAL A 46 2.93 -1.21 -35.78
C VAL A 46 2.28 -1.39 -34.41
N ALA A 47 1.45 -2.42 -34.22
CA ALA A 47 0.85 -2.71 -32.92
C ALA A 47 1.90 -3.10 -31.87
N ALA A 48 2.76 -4.06 -32.20
CA ALA A 48 3.73 -4.62 -31.27
C ALA A 48 4.89 -3.68 -30.93
N ALA A 49 5.11 -2.61 -31.71
CA ALA A 49 6.03 -1.53 -31.34
C ALA A 49 5.63 -0.86 -30.01
N PHE A 50 4.35 -0.91 -29.67
CA PHE A 50 3.77 -0.42 -28.42
C PHE A 50 3.18 -1.55 -27.57
N GLU A 51 3.75 -2.76 -27.69
CA GLU A 51 3.37 -3.96 -26.90
C GLU A 51 1.91 -4.40 -27.08
N ALA A 52 1.24 -3.94 -28.14
CA ALA A 52 -0.13 -4.30 -28.42
C ALA A 52 -0.22 -5.54 -29.31
N ARG A 53 -1.26 -6.34 -29.08
CA ARG A 53 -1.50 -7.61 -29.77
C ARG A 53 -2.75 -7.53 -30.63
N LEU A 54 -2.73 -8.24 -31.76
CA LEU A 54 -3.85 -8.28 -32.70
C LEU A 54 -4.58 -9.62 -32.64
N LYS A 55 -5.91 -9.59 -32.76
CA LYS A 55 -6.81 -10.74 -32.83
C LYS A 55 -6.60 -11.46 -34.16
N VAL A 56 -6.08 -12.68 -34.12
CA VAL A 56 -5.66 -13.44 -35.31
C VAL A 56 -6.82 -13.63 -36.29
N LYS A 57 -8.02 -13.99 -35.79
CA LYS A 57 -9.20 -14.22 -36.65
C LYS A 57 -9.64 -12.96 -37.38
N ASP A 58 -9.70 -11.84 -36.68
CA ASP A 58 -10.14 -10.56 -37.25
C ASP A 58 -9.10 -10.03 -38.26
N LEU A 59 -7.81 -10.17 -37.93
CA LEU A 59 -6.70 -9.80 -38.81
C LEU A 59 -6.67 -10.62 -40.10
N VAL A 60 -6.87 -11.94 -40.01
CA VAL A 60 -6.95 -12.83 -41.18
C VAL A 60 -8.12 -12.44 -42.08
N ARG A 61 -9.29 -12.15 -41.50
CA ARG A 61 -10.47 -11.72 -42.26
C ARG A 61 -10.27 -10.35 -42.89
N PHE A 62 -9.62 -9.42 -42.18
CA PHE A 62 -9.35 -8.07 -42.67
C PHE A 62 -8.39 -8.06 -43.86
N LEU A 63 -7.35 -8.91 -43.83
CA LEU A 63 -6.34 -9.00 -44.88
C LEU A 63 -6.71 -9.95 -46.03
N ASP A 64 -7.83 -10.66 -45.92
CA ASP A 64 -8.21 -11.77 -46.82
C ASP A 64 -7.04 -12.76 -47.05
N LEU A 65 -6.42 -13.18 -45.94
CA LEU A 65 -5.16 -13.91 -46.00
C LEU A 65 -5.34 -15.34 -46.53
N ALA A 66 -4.75 -15.63 -47.69
CA ALA A 66 -4.73 -16.98 -48.27
C ALA A 66 -3.83 -17.91 -47.44
N VAL A 67 -4.34 -19.11 -47.10
CA VAL A 67 -3.62 -20.12 -46.31
C VAL A 67 -2.98 -19.55 -45.02
N PRO A 68 -3.77 -18.95 -44.10
CA PRO A 68 -3.25 -18.18 -42.96
C PRO A 68 -2.20 -18.89 -42.11
N GLN A 69 -2.42 -20.19 -41.86
CA GLN A 69 -1.54 -21.01 -41.03
C GLN A 69 -0.10 -20.99 -41.56
N ARG A 70 0.08 -21.07 -42.89
CA ARG A 70 1.40 -21.10 -43.50
C ARG A 70 2.09 -19.74 -43.43
N ALA A 71 1.34 -18.65 -43.62
CA ALA A 71 1.86 -17.30 -43.52
C ALA A 71 2.43 -17.02 -42.11
N PHE A 72 1.67 -17.34 -41.06
CA PHE A 72 2.16 -17.20 -39.68
C PHE A 72 3.38 -18.08 -39.41
N GLU A 73 3.37 -19.36 -39.81
CA GLU A 73 4.53 -20.26 -39.63
C GLU A 73 5.81 -19.75 -40.28
N LEU A 74 5.72 -19.15 -41.47
CA LEU A 74 6.89 -18.60 -42.17
C LEU A 74 7.44 -17.38 -41.42
N LEU A 75 6.57 -16.44 -41.04
CA LEU A 75 6.99 -15.22 -40.34
C LEU A 75 7.49 -15.50 -38.91
N GLU A 76 6.96 -16.54 -38.25
CA GLU A 76 7.47 -17.06 -36.97
C GLU A 76 8.88 -17.66 -37.13
N LYS A 77 9.10 -18.47 -38.17
CA LYS A 77 10.44 -19.05 -38.48
C LYS A 77 11.46 -17.99 -38.86
N GLU A 78 11.02 -16.88 -39.42
CA GLU A 78 11.87 -15.72 -39.72
C GLU A 78 12.13 -14.82 -38.50
N TYR A 79 11.58 -15.16 -37.32
CA TYR A 79 11.67 -14.38 -36.08
C TYR A 79 11.19 -12.92 -36.25
N LEU A 80 10.07 -12.77 -36.95
CA LEU A 80 9.43 -11.48 -37.21
C LEU A 80 8.18 -11.26 -36.34
N LEU A 81 7.38 -12.30 -36.13
CA LEU A 81 6.21 -12.28 -35.26
C LEU A 81 6.06 -13.60 -34.50
N ARG A 82 5.14 -13.63 -33.54
CA ARG A 82 4.78 -14.82 -32.75
C ARG A 82 3.29 -14.82 -32.42
N ARG A 83 2.64 -15.97 -32.51
CA ARG A 83 1.31 -16.19 -31.91
C ARG A 83 1.43 -16.52 -30.44
N THR A 84 0.46 -16.06 -29.65
CA THR A 84 0.36 -16.45 -28.23
C THR A 84 0.10 -17.94 -28.10
N ASP A 85 0.30 -18.50 -26.90
CA ASP A 85 0.18 -19.94 -26.69
C ASP A 85 -1.23 -20.48 -26.97
N THR A 86 -2.26 -19.62 -26.85
CA THR A 86 -3.65 -19.95 -27.24
C THR A 86 -3.91 -19.88 -28.74
N GLY A 87 -3.01 -19.25 -29.51
CA GLY A 87 -3.14 -18.99 -30.94
C GLY A 87 -4.17 -17.92 -31.31
N LEU A 88 -4.85 -17.30 -30.35
CA LEU A 88 -5.92 -16.32 -30.58
C LEU A 88 -5.39 -14.92 -30.90
N LEU A 89 -4.19 -14.60 -30.42
CA LEU A 89 -3.54 -13.31 -30.60
C LEU A 89 -2.18 -13.48 -31.28
N VAL A 90 -1.75 -12.45 -32.00
CA VAL A 90 -0.42 -12.34 -32.59
C VAL A 90 0.28 -11.06 -32.13
N GLU A 91 1.58 -11.18 -31.91
CA GLU A 91 2.46 -10.12 -31.41
C GLU A 91 3.83 -10.17 -32.09
N GLY A 92 4.65 -9.14 -31.86
CA GLY A 92 6.07 -9.14 -32.25
C GLY A 92 6.92 -9.84 -31.20
N LEU A 93 8.10 -10.35 -31.58
CA LEU A 93 8.99 -11.02 -30.62
C LEU A 93 9.55 -10.07 -29.54
N HIS A 94 9.74 -8.79 -29.88
CA HIS A 94 10.25 -7.79 -28.97
C HIS A 94 9.86 -6.37 -29.44
N PRO A 95 9.42 -5.45 -28.57
CA PRO A 95 8.94 -4.12 -28.97
C PRO A 95 9.96 -3.30 -29.77
N ILE A 96 11.24 -3.38 -29.41
CA ILE A 96 12.33 -2.72 -30.17
C ILE A 96 12.42 -3.24 -31.61
N ARG A 97 12.32 -4.57 -31.82
CA ARG A 97 12.34 -5.15 -33.17
C ARG A 97 11.11 -4.70 -33.96
N SER A 98 9.94 -4.74 -33.33
CA SER A 98 8.69 -4.28 -33.93
C SER A 98 8.73 -2.79 -34.29
N SER A 99 9.36 -1.95 -33.46
CA SER A 99 9.57 -0.52 -33.75
C SER A 99 10.49 -0.32 -34.95
N ILE A 100 11.58 -1.09 -35.05
CA ILE A 100 12.45 -1.07 -36.23
C ILE A 100 11.68 -1.50 -37.49
N LEU A 101 10.92 -2.61 -37.40
CA LEU A 101 10.13 -3.13 -38.51
C LEU A 101 9.05 -2.13 -38.96
N ALA A 102 8.31 -1.53 -38.01
CA ALA A 102 7.31 -0.50 -38.30
C ALA A 102 7.97 0.65 -39.08
N ASN A 103 9.10 1.18 -38.61
CA ASN A 103 9.84 2.25 -39.29
C ASN A 103 10.37 1.86 -40.69
N VAL A 104 10.58 0.57 -40.96
CA VAL A 104 11.00 0.09 -42.28
C VAL A 104 9.80 -0.14 -43.21
N LEU A 105 8.65 -0.50 -42.65
CA LEU A 105 7.43 -0.87 -43.38
C LEU A 105 6.45 0.30 -43.57
N THR A 106 6.68 1.44 -42.93
CA THR A 106 5.89 2.66 -43.07
C THR A 106 6.73 3.81 -43.58
N ASP A 107 6.12 4.71 -44.34
CA ASP A 107 6.73 5.94 -44.84
C ASP A 107 5.67 7.04 -44.99
N THR A 108 6.08 8.30 -45.06
CA THR A 108 5.13 9.43 -45.07
C THR A 108 4.31 9.57 -46.35
N THR A 109 4.65 8.85 -47.43
CA THR A 109 4.05 9.05 -48.76
C THR A 109 3.20 7.87 -49.22
N PHE A 110 3.75 6.65 -49.19
CA PHE A 110 3.09 5.46 -49.75
C PHE A 110 2.44 4.59 -48.69
N SER A 111 2.93 4.64 -47.45
CA SER A 111 2.41 3.84 -46.34
C SER A 111 2.50 4.60 -45.01
N PRO A 112 1.73 5.70 -44.84
CA PRO A 112 1.72 6.48 -43.61
C PRO A 112 1.47 5.60 -42.38
N TRP A 113 2.16 5.87 -41.29
CA TRP A 113 2.06 5.08 -40.07
C TRP A 113 0.62 5.10 -39.54
N VAL A 114 -0.06 6.26 -39.61
CA VAL A 114 -1.43 6.44 -39.11
C VAL A 114 -2.46 5.58 -39.81
N GLU A 115 -2.26 5.23 -41.09
CA GLU A 115 -3.16 4.33 -41.81
C GLU A 115 -3.10 2.92 -41.19
N SER A 116 -1.89 2.45 -40.90
CA SER A 116 -1.69 1.16 -40.23
C SER A 116 -2.18 1.20 -38.78
N ALA A 117 -1.90 2.28 -38.05
CA ALA A 117 -2.36 2.45 -36.68
C ALA A 117 -3.90 2.46 -36.58
N THR A 118 -4.56 3.15 -37.51
CA THR A 118 -6.03 3.20 -37.63
C THR A 118 -6.60 1.83 -37.95
N ALA A 119 -6.00 1.11 -38.90
CA ALA A 119 -6.42 -0.26 -39.24
C ALA A 119 -6.25 -1.23 -38.06
N CYS A 120 -5.24 -1.03 -37.21
CA CYS A 120 -5.00 -1.87 -36.03
C CYS A 120 -6.08 -1.71 -34.95
N LEU A 121 -6.72 -0.54 -34.78
CA LEU A 121 -7.67 -0.28 -33.68
C LEU A 121 -8.78 -1.36 -33.56
N PRO A 122 -9.56 -1.69 -34.61
CA PRO A 122 -10.59 -2.73 -34.51
C PRO A 122 -10.02 -4.15 -34.43
N LEU A 123 -8.76 -4.36 -34.78
CA LEU A 123 -8.10 -5.66 -34.78
C LEU A 123 -7.39 -5.96 -33.46
N MET A 124 -7.25 -4.98 -32.59
CA MET A 124 -6.47 -5.07 -31.36
C MET A 124 -7.20 -5.86 -30.27
N SER A 125 -6.44 -6.47 -29.37
CA SER A 125 -6.97 -6.90 -28.07
C SER A 125 -7.51 -5.69 -27.30
N ASP A 126 -8.70 -5.81 -26.72
CA ASP A 126 -9.38 -4.69 -26.04
C ASP A 126 -8.54 -4.14 -24.87
N SER A 127 -7.78 -5.02 -24.21
CA SER A 127 -6.84 -4.69 -23.12
C SER A 127 -5.68 -3.78 -23.54
N ASP A 128 -5.30 -3.82 -24.82
CA ASP A 128 -4.04 -3.22 -25.29
C ASP A 128 -4.28 -1.82 -25.91
N ILE A 129 -5.53 -1.47 -26.21
CA ILE A 129 -5.94 -0.20 -26.85
C ILE A 129 -5.44 1.02 -26.07
N GLY A 130 -5.61 1.03 -24.75
CA GLY A 130 -5.23 2.19 -23.93
C GLY A 130 -3.73 2.49 -23.98
N SER A 131 -2.91 1.45 -23.82
CA SER A 131 -1.45 1.57 -23.90
C SER A 131 -1.00 1.97 -25.30
N PHE A 132 -1.55 1.32 -26.34
CA PHE A 132 -1.25 1.65 -27.73
C PHE A 132 -1.49 3.13 -28.02
N LEU A 133 -2.68 3.64 -27.70
CA LEU A 133 -3.04 5.05 -27.93
C LEU A 133 -2.15 6.01 -27.14
N LEU A 134 -1.85 5.71 -25.88
CA LEU A 134 -0.96 6.55 -25.06
C LEU A 134 0.42 6.68 -25.71
N TYR A 135 1.01 5.57 -26.16
CA TYR A 135 2.29 5.60 -26.86
C TYR A 135 2.19 6.30 -28.22
N SER A 136 1.11 6.09 -28.99
CA SER A 136 0.86 6.81 -30.23
C SER A 136 0.85 8.33 -30.03
N PHE A 137 0.08 8.81 -29.04
CA PHE A 137 0.00 10.24 -28.70
C PHE A 137 1.34 10.83 -28.22
N SER A 138 2.19 10.00 -27.61
CA SER A 138 3.52 10.42 -27.18
C SER A 138 4.55 10.43 -28.31
N ARG A 139 4.54 9.44 -29.21
CA ARG A 139 5.64 9.16 -30.16
C ARG A 139 5.37 9.60 -31.59
N HIS A 140 4.11 9.81 -31.96
CA HIS A 140 3.70 10.25 -33.31
C HIS A 140 2.90 11.56 -33.25
N PRO A 141 3.47 12.67 -32.74
CA PRO A 141 2.75 13.94 -32.63
C PRO A 141 2.33 14.51 -33.99
N ASP A 142 3.10 14.29 -35.05
CA ASP A 142 2.84 14.83 -36.39
C ASP A 142 1.63 14.16 -37.07
N GLU A 143 1.28 12.95 -36.65
CA GLU A 143 0.16 12.17 -37.17
C GLU A 143 -1.01 12.07 -36.17
N LEU A 144 -1.00 12.90 -35.12
CA LEU A 144 -1.98 12.87 -34.04
C LEU A 144 -3.40 13.19 -34.51
N GLU A 145 -3.57 14.27 -35.30
CA GLU A 145 -4.91 14.73 -35.71
C GLU A 145 -5.64 13.71 -36.61
N PRO A 146 -5.00 13.10 -37.63
CA PRO A 146 -5.63 12.00 -38.37
C PRO A 146 -5.99 10.79 -37.49
N LEU A 147 -5.14 10.45 -36.50
CA LEU A 147 -5.44 9.36 -35.56
C LEU A 147 -6.64 9.68 -34.66
N LEU A 148 -6.79 10.94 -34.21
CA LEU A 148 -7.96 11.37 -33.44
C LEU A 148 -9.24 11.31 -34.28
N GLN A 149 -9.18 11.67 -35.57
CA GLN A 149 -10.30 11.51 -36.50
C GLN A 149 -10.71 10.04 -36.65
N ALA A 150 -9.74 9.14 -36.78
CA ALA A 150 -9.99 7.69 -36.79
C ALA A 150 -10.62 7.20 -35.48
N LEU A 151 -10.15 7.70 -34.34
CA LEU A 151 -10.67 7.35 -33.02
C LEU A 151 -12.12 7.82 -32.82
N HIS A 152 -12.53 8.93 -33.43
CA HIS A 152 -13.94 9.37 -33.43
C HIS A 152 -14.87 8.37 -34.14
N LEU A 153 -14.37 7.66 -35.16
CA LEU A 153 -15.11 6.62 -35.88
C LEU A 153 -15.04 5.26 -35.17
N PHE A 154 -14.10 5.07 -34.25
CA PHE A 154 -13.94 3.84 -33.50
C PHE A 154 -14.99 3.73 -32.38
N GLN A 155 -15.88 2.74 -32.50
CA GLN A 155 -17.02 2.52 -31.62
C GLN A 155 -16.91 1.14 -30.94
N PRO A 156 -16.00 0.97 -29.96
CA PRO A 156 -15.83 -0.30 -29.27
C PRO A 156 -17.08 -0.66 -28.44
N ASP A 157 -17.38 -1.95 -28.36
CA ASP A 157 -18.49 -2.49 -27.57
C ASP A 157 -18.03 -3.21 -26.29
N ASN A 158 -16.76 -3.09 -25.93
CA ASN A 158 -16.17 -3.64 -24.71
C ASN A 158 -15.77 -2.51 -23.73
N TRP A 159 -16.17 -2.64 -22.47
CA TRP A 159 -15.81 -1.72 -21.39
C TRP A 159 -14.31 -1.48 -21.23
N ILE A 160 -13.48 -2.52 -21.39
CA ILE A 160 -12.03 -2.42 -21.27
C ILE A 160 -11.45 -1.50 -22.36
N ALA A 161 -11.93 -1.66 -23.59
CA ALA A 161 -11.53 -0.84 -24.73
C ALA A 161 -11.94 0.63 -24.51
N ILE A 162 -13.19 0.86 -24.11
CA ILE A 162 -13.71 2.22 -23.84
C ILE A 162 -12.89 2.87 -22.72
N ALA A 163 -12.66 2.17 -21.61
CA ALA A 163 -11.83 2.67 -20.50
C ALA A 163 -10.38 2.93 -20.94
N GLY A 164 -9.81 2.10 -21.82
CA GLY A 164 -8.51 2.31 -22.43
C GLY A 164 -8.43 3.62 -23.21
N VAL A 165 -9.42 3.88 -24.08
CA VAL A 165 -9.53 5.14 -24.83
C VAL A 165 -9.68 6.34 -23.89
N THR A 166 -10.56 6.23 -22.88
CA THR A 166 -10.78 7.26 -21.86
C THR A 166 -9.47 7.65 -21.16
N ARG A 167 -8.70 6.68 -20.68
CA ARG A 167 -7.40 6.94 -20.02
C ARG A 167 -6.39 7.61 -20.95
N ALA A 168 -6.28 7.13 -22.18
CA ALA A 168 -5.35 7.70 -23.17
C ALA A 168 -5.72 9.15 -23.53
N LEU A 169 -7.02 9.46 -23.67
CA LEU A 169 -7.49 10.81 -23.97
C LEU A 169 -7.35 11.77 -22.78
N ILE A 170 -7.53 11.29 -21.54
CA ILE A 170 -7.21 12.09 -20.34
C ILE A 170 -5.71 12.42 -20.33
N TRP A 171 -4.84 11.43 -20.57
CA TRP A 171 -3.40 11.66 -20.66
C TRP A 171 -3.04 12.69 -21.74
N LEU A 172 -3.64 12.57 -22.94
CA LEU A 172 -3.46 13.54 -24.02
C LEU A 172 -3.91 14.95 -23.61
N GLY A 173 -5.05 15.06 -22.92
CA GLY A 173 -5.55 16.33 -22.41
C GLY A 173 -4.61 16.95 -21.37
N ILE A 174 -4.04 16.16 -20.46
CA ILE A 174 -3.01 16.62 -19.51
C ILE A 174 -1.77 17.11 -20.28
N LYS A 175 -1.30 16.34 -21.27
CA LYS A 175 -0.14 16.73 -22.11
C LYS A 175 -0.39 18.08 -22.80
N LYS A 176 -1.53 18.24 -23.48
CA LYS A 176 -1.93 19.50 -24.12
C LYS A 176 -2.02 20.66 -23.12
N TYR A 177 -2.53 20.41 -21.91
CA TYR A 177 -2.60 21.40 -20.83
C TYR A 177 -1.21 21.84 -20.34
N VAL A 178 -0.28 20.89 -20.15
CA VAL A 178 1.12 21.19 -19.78
C VAL A 178 1.79 21.98 -20.89
N GLU A 179 1.63 21.60 -22.15
CA GLU A 179 2.19 22.32 -23.30
C GLU A 179 1.69 23.77 -23.38
N ALA A 180 0.39 24.00 -23.19
CA ALA A 180 -0.19 25.34 -23.16
C ALA A 180 0.35 26.21 -22.02
N ASN A 181 0.64 25.61 -20.85
CA ASN A 181 1.17 26.32 -19.68
C ASN A 181 2.71 26.24 -19.57
N ARG A 182 3.43 25.66 -20.54
CA ARG A 182 4.87 25.41 -20.44
C ARG A 182 5.71 26.67 -20.15
N PRO A 183 5.44 27.84 -20.78
CA PRO A 183 6.16 29.07 -20.45
C PRO A 183 5.91 29.49 -18.99
N LEU A 184 4.67 29.40 -18.51
CA LEU A 184 4.28 29.74 -17.15
C LEU A 184 4.91 28.80 -16.12
N ILE A 185 4.90 27.49 -16.38
CA ILE A 185 5.53 26.48 -15.52
C ILE A 185 7.04 26.74 -15.43
N SER A 186 7.69 27.05 -16.55
CA SER A 186 9.12 27.36 -16.57
C SER A 186 9.44 28.63 -15.77
N GLU A 187 8.57 29.64 -15.83
CA GLU A 187 8.69 30.87 -15.04
C GLU A 187 8.53 30.58 -13.54
N ALA A 188 7.49 29.83 -13.15
CA ALA A 188 7.26 29.42 -11.77
C ALA A 188 8.41 28.54 -11.23
N TYR A 189 8.96 27.66 -12.06
CA TYR A 189 10.12 26.84 -11.71
C TYR A 189 11.37 27.69 -11.47
N ARG A 190 11.62 28.74 -12.27
CA ARG A 190 12.74 29.66 -12.00
C ARG A 190 12.54 30.46 -10.71
N PHE A 191 11.28 30.72 -10.34
CA PHE A 191 10.94 31.46 -9.13
C PHE A 191 11.07 30.63 -7.84
N VAL A 192 10.55 29.39 -7.81
CA VAL A 192 10.52 28.55 -6.60
C VAL A 192 11.04 27.11 -6.79
N THR A 193 11.68 26.79 -7.92
CA THR A 193 12.23 25.47 -8.26
C THR A 193 11.17 24.36 -8.19
N HIS A 194 11.42 23.28 -7.42
CA HIS A 194 10.52 22.15 -7.27
C HIS A 194 9.20 22.50 -6.56
N GLY A 195 9.08 23.68 -5.97
CA GLY A 195 7.85 24.21 -5.38
C GLY A 195 6.84 24.77 -6.40
N TRP A 196 7.15 24.77 -7.69
CA TRP A 196 6.37 25.47 -8.73
C TRP A 196 4.88 25.07 -8.75
N ALA A 197 4.58 23.79 -8.51
CA ALA A 197 3.20 23.29 -8.54
C ALA A 197 2.35 23.88 -7.41
N PHE A 198 2.95 24.23 -6.28
CA PHE A 198 2.27 24.80 -5.12
C PHE A 198 1.97 26.31 -5.25
N VAL A 199 2.75 27.03 -6.06
CA VAL A 199 2.46 28.44 -6.39
C VAL A 199 1.48 28.57 -7.55
N LEU A 200 1.39 27.54 -8.39
CA LEU A 200 0.30 27.38 -9.36
C LEU A 200 -0.87 26.60 -8.74
N ASN A 201 -1.93 26.38 -9.50
CA ASN A 201 -2.97 25.44 -9.13
C ASN A 201 -2.57 24.01 -9.50
N PHE A 202 -2.23 23.20 -8.49
CA PHE A 202 -1.87 21.79 -8.67
C PHE A 202 -3.08 20.85 -8.78
N ASP A 203 -4.29 21.28 -8.36
CA ASP A 203 -5.49 20.45 -8.38
C ASP A 203 -6.30 20.65 -9.67
N ILE A 204 -5.68 20.22 -10.78
CA ILE A 204 -6.27 20.29 -12.12
C ILE A 204 -7.45 19.33 -12.30
N ALA A 205 -7.53 18.28 -11.48
CA ALA A 205 -8.58 17.27 -11.49
C ALA A 205 -9.75 17.58 -10.55
N ASN A 206 -9.66 18.66 -9.76
CA ASN A 206 -10.63 18.97 -8.70
C ASN A 206 -10.78 17.81 -7.69
N ALA A 207 -9.68 17.14 -7.38
CA ALA A 207 -9.62 16.05 -6.41
C ALA A 207 -9.87 16.54 -4.98
N MET A 208 -9.39 17.74 -4.66
CA MET A 208 -9.53 18.42 -3.37
C MET A 208 -9.88 19.89 -3.62
N PRO A 209 -11.15 20.20 -3.93
CA PRO A 209 -11.56 21.56 -4.29
C PRO A 209 -11.10 22.60 -3.27
N GLY A 210 -10.40 23.65 -3.74
CA GLY A 210 -9.89 24.72 -2.88
C GLY A 210 -8.57 24.43 -2.17
N SER A 211 -7.96 23.25 -2.36
CA SER A 211 -6.71 22.89 -1.66
C SER A 211 -5.54 23.80 -2.04
N ALA A 212 -5.47 24.24 -3.29
CA ALA A 212 -4.41 25.14 -3.74
C ALA A 212 -4.54 26.53 -3.11
N GLU A 213 -5.77 27.07 -3.03
CA GLU A 213 -6.09 28.32 -2.35
C GLU A 213 -5.80 28.22 -0.84
N SER A 214 -6.25 27.15 -0.20
CA SER A 214 -6.03 26.90 1.24
C SER A 214 -4.54 26.82 1.56
N PHE A 215 -3.76 26.13 0.74
CA PHE A 215 -2.31 26.02 0.92
C PHE A 215 -1.64 27.40 0.85
N LEU A 216 -1.99 28.21 -0.16
CA LEU A 216 -1.44 29.56 -0.30
C LEU A 216 -1.85 30.49 0.84
N SER A 217 -3.11 30.44 1.28
CA SER A 217 -3.58 31.25 2.42
C SER A 217 -2.82 30.94 3.72
N THR A 218 -2.35 29.69 3.88
CA THR A 218 -1.53 29.27 5.01
C THR A 218 -0.10 29.82 4.92
N LEU A 219 0.42 29.99 3.71
CA LEU A 219 1.74 30.57 3.47
C LEU A 219 1.74 32.10 3.47
N ASP A 220 0.60 32.73 3.16
CA ASP A 220 0.47 34.18 2.99
C ASP A 220 1.10 35.02 4.12
N PRO A 221 0.93 34.69 5.42
CA PRO A 221 1.53 35.45 6.51
C PRO A 221 3.08 35.44 6.52
N PHE A 222 3.70 34.48 5.84
CA PHE A 222 5.14 34.28 5.79
C PHE A 222 5.80 34.84 4.52
N LEU A 223 5.00 35.44 3.61
CA LEU A 223 5.47 35.96 2.33
C LEU A 223 5.57 37.49 2.34
N GLU A 224 6.64 38.01 1.75
CA GLU A 224 6.79 39.44 1.43
C GLU A 224 5.78 39.84 0.34
N ASP A 225 5.32 41.09 0.34
CA ASP A 225 4.28 41.60 -0.57
C ASP A 225 4.63 41.39 -2.05
N ASP A 226 5.88 41.65 -2.45
CA ASP A 226 6.37 41.44 -3.82
C ASP A 226 6.24 39.98 -4.26
N ARG A 227 6.48 39.02 -3.34
CA ARG A 227 6.33 37.59 -3.63
C ARG A 227 4.87 37.18 -3.77
N ARG A 228 3.98 37.73 -2.93
CA ARG A 228 2.54 37.48 -3.03
C ARG A 228 2.00 37.96 -4.37
N GLN A 229 2.32 39.19 -4.75
CA GLN A 229 1.91 39.76 -6.02
C GLN A 229 2.43 38.94 -7.20
N LYS A 230 3.65 38.41 -7.11
CA LYS A 230 4.20 37.53 -8.14
C LYS A 230 3.46 36.20 -8.26
N ILE A 231 3.07 35.59 -7.13
CA ILE A 231 2.28 34.34 -7.12
C ILE A 231 0.88 34.59 -7.72
N GLU A 232 0.22 35.69 -7.37
CA GLU A 232 -1.07 36.07 -7.93
C GLU A 232 -1.00 36.29 -9.46
N ASP A 233 0.01 37.00 -9.95
CA ASP A 233 0.28 37.16 -11.38
C ASP A 233 0.43 35.80 -12.08
N LEU A 234 1.27 34.90 -11.54
CA LEU A 234 1.47 33.56 -12.08
C LEU A 234 0.15 32.77 -12.15
N ARG A 235 -0.67 32.78 -11.09
CA ARG A 235 -1.95 32.05 -11.04
C ARG A 235 -2.98 32.61 -12.02
N SER A 236 -3.04 33.94 -12.17
CA SER A 236 -3.99 34.60 -13.07
C SER A 236 -3.79 34.21 -14.55
N ARG A 237 -2.57 33.79 -14.91
CA ARG A 237 -2.19 33.39 -16.27
C ARG A 237 -2.34 31.90 -16.54
N GLN A 238 -2.59 31.08 -15.52
CA GLN A 238 -2.78 29.65 -15.69
C GLN A 238 -4.08 29.36 -16.44
N THR A 239 -4.02 28.50 -17.45
CA THR A 239 -5.22 28.20 -18.25
C THR A 239 -6.26 27.40 -17.44
N ASN A 240 -7.52 27.47 -17.86
CA ASN A 240 -8.62 26.81 -17.19
C ASN A 240 -8.44 25.27 -17.20
N ARG A 241 -8.47 24.65 -16.01
CA ARG A 241 -8.27 23.20 -15.81
C ARG A 241 -9.25 22.30 -16.57
N SER A 242 -10.46 22.79 -16.90
CA SER A 242 -11.44 22.03 -17.70
C SER A 242 -10.90 21.62 -19.09
N GLN A 243 -9.90 22.33 -19.62
CA GLN A 243 -9.24 21.99 -20.89
C GLN A 243 -8.60 20.60 -20.88
N VAL A 244 -8.20 20.10 -19.71
CA VAL A 244 -7.64 18.74 -19.53
C VAL A 244 -8.62 17.66 -19.99
N PHE A 245 -9.92 17.87 -19.80
CA PHE A 245 -10.93 16.85 -20.05
C PHE A 245 -11.63 16.99 -21.40
N VAL A 246 -11.28 18.01 -22.20
CA VAL A 246 -11.91 18.26 -23.51
C VAL A 246 -11.80 17.05 -24.47
N PRO A 247 -10.64 16.40 -24.65
CA PRO A 247 -10.53 15.27 -25.59
C PRO A 247 -11.42 14.09 -25.19
N VAL A 248 -11.41 13.72 -23.90
CA VAL A 248 -12.20 12.59 -23.39
C VAL A 248 -13.69 12.90 -23.39
N ALA A 249 -14.10 14.11 -23.03
CA ALA A 249 -15.49 14.52 -23.04
C ALA A 249 -16.05 14.53 -24.48
N SER A 250 -15.28 15.06 -25.43
CA SER A 250 -15.63 15.06 -26.85
C SER A 250 -15.88 13.63 -27.36
N TRP A 251 -14.96 12.71 -27.10
CA TRP A 251 -15.10 11.33 -27.57
C TRP A 251 -16.24 10.56 -26.88
N LEU A 252 -16.33 10.59 -25.54
CA LEU A 252 -17.42 9.92 -24.81
C LEU A 252 -18.81 10.47 -25.19
N SER A 253 -18.90 11.76 -25.54
CA SER A 253 -20.12 12.39 -26.06
C SER A 253 -20.51 11.95 -27.48
N GLN A 254 -19.67 11.16 -28.15
CA GLN A 254 -19.94 10.57 -29.47
C GLN A 254 -20.03 9.05 -29.50
N VAL A 255 -19.62 8.32 -28.45
CA VAL A 255 -19.85 6.86 -28.32
C VAL A 255 -21.35 6.51 -28.38
N GLN A 256 -21.77 5.81 -29.43
CA GLN A 256 -23.17 5.39 -29.65
C GLN A 256 -23.37 3.90 -29.38
N GLN A 257 -22.33 3.09 -29.58
CA GLN A 257 -22.40 1.66 -29.42
C GLN A 257 -22.70 1.30 -27.97
N THR A 258 -23.70 0.45 -27.74
CA THR A 258 -24.01 -0.06 -26.40
C THR A 258 -22.95 -1.11 -26.03
N PRO A 259 -22.25 -0.95 -24.90
CA PRO A 259 -21.28 -1.94 -24.46
C PRO A 259 -21.96 -3.27 -24.09
N ARG A 260 -21.24 -4.37 -24.25
CA ARG A 260 -21.69 -5.71 -23.81
C ARG A 260 -21.72 -5.78 -22.28
N SER A 261 -22.54 -6.68 -21.75
CA SER A 261 -22.55 -6.94 -20.31
C SER A 261 -21.15 -7.37 -19.82
N PRO A 262 -20.65 -6.84 -18.70
CA PRO A 262 -19.40 -7.28 -18.12
C PRO A 262 -19.47 -8.75 -17.70
N LEU A 263 -18.40 -9.50 -17.95
CA LEU A 263 -18.30 -10.93 -17.62
C LEU A 263 -17.13 -11.21 -16.68
N LEU A 264 -15.98 -10.58 -16.94
CA LEU A 264 -14.78 -10.68 -16.15
C LEU A 264 -14.65 -9.50 -15.20
N ASP A 265 -13.88 -9.69 -14.14
CA ASP A 265 -13.56 -8.64 -13.15
C ASP A 265 -13.03 -7.34 -13.82
N THR A 266 -12.20 -7.50 -14.85
CA THR A 266 -11.68 -6.38 -15.66
C THR A 266 -12.74 -5.64 -16.45
N ASP A 267 -13.80 -6.32 -16.91
CA ASP A 267 -14.91 -5.66 -17.59
C ASP A 267 -15.70 -4.77 -16.62
N TRP A 268 -15.91 -5.26 -15.39
CA TRP A 268 -16.57 -4.50 -14.32
C TRP A 268 -15.76 -3.27 -13.90
N LEU A 269 -14.44 -3.40 -13.76
CA LEU A 269 -13.56 -2.26 -13.50
C LEU A 269 -13.56 -1.26 -14.67
N GLY A 270 -13.55 -1.73 -15.92
CA GLY A 270 -13.68 -0.88 -17.10
C GLY A 270 -15.01 -0.12 -17.12
N MET A 271 -16.12 -0.80 -16.81
CA MET A 271 -17.43 -0.18 -16.68
C MET A 271 -17.44 0.89 -15.59
N ALA A 272 -16.92 0.55 -14.41
CA ALA A 272 -16.85 1.47 -13.28
C ALA A 272 -16.03 2.72 -13.60
N GLU A 273 -14.90 2.58 -14.30
CA GLU A 273 -14.08 3.70 -14.72
C GLU A 273 -14.82 4.62 -15.71
N VAL A 274 -15.46 4.04 -16.74
CA VAL A 274 -16.19 4.81 -17.75
C VAL A 274 -17.35 5.57 -17.14
N LEU A 275 -18.18 4.90 -16.33
CA LEU A 275 -19.33 5.52 -15.68
C LEU A 275 -18.92 6.62 -14.70
N PHE A 276 -17.84 6.41 -13.94
CA PHE A 276 -17.29 7.45 -13.09
C PHE A 276 -16.92 8.70 -13.88
N TRP A 277 -16.17 8.56 -14.98
CA TRP A 277 -15.76 9.72 -15.77
C TRP A 277 -16.95 10.40 -16.46
N MET A 278 -17.93 9.63 -16.93
CA MET A 278 -19.16 10.21 -17.48
C MET A 278 -19.93 11.03 -16.44
N GLY A 279 -20.06 10.52 -15.21
CA GLY A 279 -20.70 11.24 -14.12
C GLY A 279 -19.90 12.46 -13.66
N HIS A 280 -18.60 12.29 -13.45
CA HIS A 280 -17.71 13.37 -13.00
C HIS A 280 -17.59 14.52 -14.00
N LEU A 281 -17.65 14.23 -15.31
CA LEU A 281 -17.60 15.21 -16.39
C LEU A 281 -18.99 15.64 -16.88
N GLU A 282 -20.07 15.23 -16.20
CA GLU A 282 -21.46 15.56 -16.51
C GLU A 282 -21.86 15.23 -17.97
N ILE A 283 -21.38 14.10 -18.50
CA ILE A 283 -21.64 13.67 -19.87
C ILE A 283 -22.99 12.96 -19.94
N ASN A 284 -23.99 13.66 -20.48
CA ASN A 284 -25.34 13.13 -20.64
C ASN A 284 -25.42 11.99 -21.66
N ARG A 285 -25.62 10.76 -21.17
CA ARG A 285 -25.79 9.54 -21.96
C ARG A 285 -26.90 8.65 -21.40
N PRO A 286 -27.46 7.75 -22.23
CA PRO A 286 -28.48 6.79 -21.79
C PRO A 286 -27.83 5.65 -20.99
N VAL A 287 -27.21 5.96 -19.85
CA VAL A 287 -26.56 4.97 -18.96
C VAL A 287 -27.53 3.88 -18.54
N ALA A 288 -28.79 4.22 -18.29
CA ALA A 288 -29.84 3.25 -18.00
C ALA A 288 -30.00 2.19 -19.11
N THR A 289 -29.85 2.58 -20.38
CA THR A 289 -29.91 1.66 -21.52
C THR A 289 -28.68 0.77 -21.57
N TRP A 290 -27.49 1.32 -21.28
CA TRP A 290 -26.25 0.54 -21.23
C TRP A 290 -26.22 -0.48 -20.09
N LEU A 291 -26.88 -0.16 -18.97
CA LEU A 291 -26.97 -1.02 -17.80
C LEU A 291 -28.18 -1.96 -17.80
N ALA A 292 -29.16 -1.77 -18.68
CA ALA A 292 -30.31 -2.66 -18.79
C ALA A 292 -29.97 -4.15 -18.93
N PRO A 293 -28.95 -4.58 -19.68
CA PRO A 293 -28.56 -6.00 -19.75
C PRO A 293 -27.66 -6.46 -18.58
N VAL A 294 -27.24 -5.57 -17.68
CA VAL A 294 -26.27 -5.86 -16.62
C VAL A 294 -27.00 -6.26 -15.34
N ASN A 295 -26.70 -7.44 -14.81
CA ASN A 295 -27.28 -7.90 -13.55
C ASN A 295 -26.51 -7.32 -12.34
N LEU A 296 -26.87 -6.10 -11.94
CA LEU A 296 -26.22 -5.39 -10.83
C LEU A 296 -26.48 -6.04 -9.45
N ASP A 297 -27.57 -6.77 -9.28
CA ASP A 297 -27.90 -7.43 -8.01
C ASP A 297 -27.03 -8.69 -7.82
N GLU A 298 -26.86 -9.52 -8.87
CA GLU A 298 -25.94 -10.67 -8.85
C GLU A 298 -24.47 -10.27 -8.66
N ALA A 299 -24.09 -9.07 -9.12
CA ALA A 299 -22.75 -8.52 -8.93
C ALA A 299 -22.41 -8.31 -7.44
N VAL A 300 -23.41 -8.05 -6.59
CA VAL A 300 -23.24 -7.89 -5.14
C VAL A 300 -22.78 -9.18 -4.49
N GLU A 301 -23.14 -10.34 -5.04
CA GLU A 301 -22.77 -11.64 -4.47
C GLU A 301 -21.44 -12.13 -5.05
N SER A 302 -21.26 -11.95 -6.35
CA SER A 302 -20.20 -12.62 -7.13
C SER A 302 -18.88 -11.86 -7.19
N LEU A 303 -18.91 -10.52 -7.20
CA LEU A 303 -17.69 -9.73 -7.42
C LEU A 303 -16.80 -9.68 -6.17
N PRO A 304 -15.47 -9.60 -6.32
CA PRO A 304 -14.59 -9.20 -5.22
C PRO A 304 -15.02 -7.85 -4.62
N ILE A 305 -14.88 -7.68 -3.30
CA ILE A 305 -15.37 -6.48 -2.60
C ILE A 305 -14.74 -5.18 -3.13
N GLU A 306 -13.47 -5.23 -3.56
CA GLU A 306 -12.75 -4.11 -4.15
C GLU A 306 -13.38 -3.68 -5.49
N THR A 307 -13.70 -4.64 -6.37
CA THR A 307 -14.38 -4.37 -7.63
C THR A 307 -15.80 -3.87 -7.40
N LEU A 308 -16.53 -4.48 -6.47
CA LEU A 308 -17.86 -4.04 -6.11
C LEU A 308 -17.88 -2.60 -5.58
N ALA A 309 -16.85 -2.20 -4.83
CA ALA A 309 -16.68 -0.83 -4.36
C ALA A 309 -16.47 0.16 -5.51
N GLU A 310 -15.69 -0.20 -6.53
CA GLU A 310 -15.56 0.63 -7.74
C GLU A 310 -16.89 0.74 -8.50
N VAL A 311 -17.66 -0.35 -8.60
CA VAL A 311 -18.98 -0.34 -9.22
C VAL A 311 -19.95 0.56 -8.45
N ALA A 312 -20.01 0.45 -7.13
CA ALA A 312 -20.86 1.28 -6.28
C ALA A 312 -20.54 2.78 -6.45
N LEU A 313 -19.25 3.14 -6.39
CA LEU A 313 -18.78 4.50 -6.64
C LEU A 313 -19.20 4.98 -8.03
N ALA A 314 -19.02 4.14 -9.05
CA ALA A 314 -19.32 4.49 -10.42
C ALA A 314 -20.82 4.69 -10.67
N LEU A 315 -21.68 3.88 -10.05
CA LEU A 315 -23.12 4.06 -10.10
C LEU A 315 -23.54 5.38 -9.43
N PHE A 316 -22.94 5.73 -8.30
CA PHE A 316 -23.23 6.99 -7.62
C PHE A 316 -22.94 8.21 -8.50
N TYR A 317 -21.82 8.22 -9.23
CA TYR A 317 -21.48 9.32 -10.14
C TYR A 317 -22.23 9.24 -11.48
N GLY A 318 -22.20 8.08 -12.14
CA GLY A 318 -22.65 7.91 -13.53
C GLY A 318 -24.11 7.50 -13.69
N TYR A 319 -24.76 6.99 -12.64
CA TYR A 319 -26.18 6.62 -12.66
C TYR A 319 -26.91 6.93 -11.34
N PRO A 320 -26.99 8.21 -10.91
CA PRO A 320 -27.45 8.56 -9.55
C PRO A 320 -28.86 8.04 -9.21
N THR A 321 -29.79 8.08 -10.18
CA THR A 321 -31.18 7.62 -9.97
C THR A 321 -31.28 6.11 -9.77
N GLY A 322 -30.49 5.33 -10.51
CA GLY A 322 -30.41 3.89 -10.34
C GLY A 322 -29.60 3.48 -9.13
N TYR A 323 -28.55 4.23 -8.77
CA TYR A 323 -27.73 3.97 -7.59
C TYR A 323 -28.57 3.93 -6.32
N GLN A 324 -29.44 4.93 -6.09
CA GLN A 324 -30.27 4.94 -4.88
C GLN A 324 -31.18 3.70 -4.81
N THR A 325 -31.82 3.38 -5.94
CA THR A 325 -32.71 2.22 -6.02
C THR A 325 -31.96 0.89 -5.81
N TRP A 326 -30.76 0.77 -6.35
CA TRP A 326 -29.90 -0.41 -6.20
C TRP A 326 -29.35 -0.52 -4.77
N LEU A 327 -28.93 0.60 -4.17
CA LEU A 327 -28.45 0.66 -2.80
C LEU A 327 -29.54 0.22 -1.83
N ASP A 328 -30.76 0.75 -1.95
CA ASP A 328 -31.88 0.42 -1.04
C ASP A 328 -32.19 -1.09 -1.02
N ARG A 329 -32.00 -1.79 -2.15
CA ARG A 329 -32.21 -3.24 -2.25
C ARG A 329 -31.05 -4.05 -1.67
N ASN A 330 -29.83 -3.57 -1.84
CA ASN A 330 -28.61 -4.34 -1.59
C ASN A 330 -27.82 -3.90 -0.35
N GLN A 331 -28.23 -2.83 0.34
CA GLN A 331 -27.48 -2.20 1.44
C GLN A 331 -27.08 -3.21 2.52
N ALA A 332 -28.02 -4.06 2.96
CA ALA A 332 -27.76 -5.05 4.00
C ALA A 332 -26.65 -6.05 3.58
N GLN A 333 -26.69 -6.51 2.32
CA GLN A 333 -25.70 -7.45 1.79
C GLN A 333 -24.35 -6.78 1.55
N LEU A 334 -24.33 -5.57 0.97
CA LEU A 334 -23.12 -4.76 0.81
C LEU A 334 -22.41 -4.55 2.14
N LEU A 335 -23.17 -4.18 3.16
CA LEU A 335 -22.65 -3.99 4.51
C LEU A 335 -22.14 -5.30 5.12
N ALA A 336 -22.87 -6.41 5.00
CA ALA A 336 -22.41 -7.71 5.49
C ALA A 336 -21.09 -8.12 4.83
N ARG A 337 -20.97 -7.95 3.51
CA ARG A 337 -19.73 -8.23 2.77
C ARG A 337 -18.58 -7.31 3.15
N PHE A 338 -18.85 -6.00 3.29
CA PHE A 338 -17.87 -5.04 3.80
C PHE A 338 -17.36 -5.48 5.16
N ARG A 339 -18.26 -5.71 6.12
CA ARG A 339 -17.93 -6.10 7.50
C ARG A 339 -17.12 -7.39 7.54
N GLN A 340 -17.47 -8.37 6.73
CA GLN A 340 -16.71 -9.62 6.61
C GLN A 340 -15.30 -9.38 6.05
N ALA A 341 -15.17 -8.57 5.00
CA ALA A 341 -13.88 -8.30 4.36
C ALA A 341 -12.94 -7.46 5.23
N THR A 342 -13.48 -6.53 6.03
CA THR A 342 -12.70 -5.58 6.83
C THR A 342 -12.61 -5.92 8.30
N GLN A 343 -13.30 -6.97 8.76
CA GLN A 343 -13.51 -7.26 10.18
C GLN A 343 -14.13 -6.08 10.94
N THR A 344 -15.03 -5.35 10.27
CA THR A 344 -15.81 -4.29 10.89
C THR A 344 -16.93 -4.93 11.70
N VAL A 345 -16.79 -4.84 13.02
CA VAL A 345 -17.68 -5.49 13.99
C VAL A 345 -18.86 -4.61 14.34
N VAL A 346 -18.71 -3.29 14.28
CA VAL A 346 -19.83 -2.34 14.39
C VAL A 346 -19.70 -1.29 13.30
N TRP A 347 -20.84 -0.87 12.79
CA TRP A 347 -20.94 0.28 11.91
C TRP A 347 -22.01 1.21 12.48
N GLU A 348 -21.78 2.50 12.36
CA GLU A 348 -22.73 3.54 12.76
C GLU A 348 -22.89 4.49 11.58
N ASP A 349 -24.12 4.88 11.27
CA ASP A 349 -24.40 5.76 10.14
C ASP A 349 -25.64 6.60 10.40
N ASP A 350 -25.44 7.92 10.51
CA ASP A 350 -26.50 8.90 10.69
C ASP A 350 -26.95 9.54 9.36
N GLY A 351 -26.44 9.04 8.23
CA GLY A 351 -26.66 9.57 6.88
C GLY A 351 -25.68 10.67 6.48
N GLN A 352 -24.93 11.26 7.42
CA GLN A 352 -23.90 12.27 7.17
C GLN A 352 -22.49 11.72 7.45
N ILE A 353 -22.35 11.07 8.59
CA ILE A 353 -21.13 10.47 9.11
C ILE A 353 -21.36 8.97 9.16
N ALA A 354 -20.50 8.25 8.44
CA ALA A 354 -20.45 6.80 8.54
C ALA A 354 -19.17 6.39 9.28
N ARG A 355 -19.32 5.58 10.33
CA ARG A 355 -18.25 5.14 11.21
C ARG A 355 -18.13 3.63 11.22
N SER A 356 -16.91 3.13 11.06
CA SER A 356 -16.61 1.69 11.13
C SER A 356 -15.70 1.37 12.31
N HIS A 357 -16.10 0.42 13.15
CA HIS A 357 -15.32 -0.12 14.26
C HIS A 357 -14.79 -1.49 13.87
N PHE A 358 -13.48 -1.68 13.84
CA PHE A 358 -12.87 -2.93 13.34
C PHE A 358 -11.89 -3.56 14.33
N ALA A 359 -11.85 -4.89 14.34
CA ALA A 359 -10.88 -5.64 15.12
C ALA A 359 -9.56 -5.78 14.35
N LEU A 360 -8.44 -5.45 14.98
CA LEU A 360 -7.10 -5.70 14.44
C LEU A 360 -6.69 -7.14 14.72
N LYS A 361 -6.20 -7.85 13.70
CA LYS A 361 -5.67 -9.21 13.86
C LYS A 361 -4.24 -9.19 14.37
N LEU A 362 -3.96 -9.94 15.43
CA LEU A 362 -2.58 -10.22 15.87
C LEU A 362 -1.93 -11.37 15.10
N TYR A 363 -2.74 -12.34 14.65
CA TYR A 363 -2.27 -13.54 13.97
C TYR A 363 -2.96 -13.67 12.61
N GLN A 364 -2.16 -13.88 11.55
CA GLN A 364 -2.66 -14.27 10.24
C GLN A 364 -2.32 -15.74 10.00
N PRO A 365 -3.31 -16.63 9.81
CA PRO A 365 -3.07 -18.07 9.67
C PRO A 365 -2.27 -18.47 8.41
N ASP A 366 -2.21 -17.61 7.38
CA ASP A 366 -1.62 -17.92 6.07
C ASP A 366 -0.22 -17.29 5.82
N ALA A 367 0.39 -16.66 6.82
CA ALA A 367 1.72 -16.06 6.65
C ALA A 367 2.80 -17.17 6.55
N SER A 368 3.59 -17.15 5.48
CA SER A 368 4.67 -18.12 5.28
C SER A 368 5.69 -18.07 6.44
N PRO A 369 6.28 -19.21 6.87
CA PRO A 369 7.24 -19.28 7.99
C PRO A 369 8.46 -18.33 7.90
N SER A 370 8.75 -17.84 6.69
CA SER A 370 9.82 -16.87 6.44
C SER A 370 9.47 -15.43 6.84
N GLU A 371 8.19 -15.08 6.92
CA GLU A 371 7.73 -13.75 7.37
C GLU A 371 7.58 -13.70 8.90
N THR A 372 7.47 -14.86 9.56
CA THR A 372 7.24 -15.01 11.01
C THR A 372 8.44 -14.59 11.88
N LYS A 373 9.62 -14.34 11.29
CA LYS A 373 10.80 -13.86 12.04
C LYS A 373 10.83 -12.35 12.26
N THR A 374 9.93 -11.61 11.63
CA THR A 374 9.55 -10.26 12.05
C THR A 374 8.16 -10.37 12.65
N GLN A 375 8.07 -10.81 13.91
CA GLN A 375 6.90 -10.53 14.74
C GLN A 375 6.74 -9.00 14.77
N GLY A 376 5.95 -8.50 13.82
CA GLY A 376 5.69 -7.09 13.64
C GLY A 376 4.96 -6.61 14.87
N LYS A 377 5.65 -5.85 15.73
CA LYS A 377 4.94 -4.94 16.62
C LYS A 377 3.99 -4.12 15.73
N LEU A 378 2.71 -4.07 16.09
CA LEU A 378 1.75 -3.11 15.55
C LEU A 378 2.36 -1.72 15.75
N ASP A 379 3.07 -1.22 14.75
CA ASP A 379 3.63 0.12 14.78
C ASP A 379 2.60 1.12 14.24
N ALA A 380 2.81 2.40 14.54
CA ALA A 380 1.91 3.48 14.12
C ALA A 380 1.62 3.45 12.61
N HIS A 381 2.62 3.07 11.79
CA HIS A 381 2.45 3.03 10.34
C HIS A 381 1.49 1.92 9.90
N HIS A 382 1.60 0.73 10.48
CA HIS A 382 0.68 -0.38 10.24
C HIS A 382 -0.76 -0.01 10.66
N LEU A 383 -0.93 0.61 11.83
CA LEU A 383 -2.23 1.04 12.33
C LEU A 383 -2.91 2.06 11.39
N VAL A 384 -2.16 3.07 10.93
CA VAL A 384 -2.66 4.04 9.95
C VAL A 384 -3.03 3.35 8.63
N LYS A 385 -2.21 2.41 8.17
CA LYS A 385 -2.48 1.66 6.93
C LYS A 385 -3.80 0.90 7.01
N GLU A 386 -3.98 0.09 8.06
CA GLU A 386 -5.19 -0.71 8.29
C GLU A 386 -6.45 0.18 8.36
N ALA A 387 -6.36 1.32 9.06
CA ALA A 387 -7.46 2.28 9.15
C ALA A 387 -7.81 2.90 7.78
N MET A 388 -6.80 3.35 7.03
CA MET A 388 -7.00 4.01 5.74
C MET A 388 -7.49 3.07 4.64
N GLU A 389 -7.07 1.81 4.62
CA GLU A 389 -7.56 0.80 3.66
C GLU A 389 -9.07 0.60 3.81
N ARG A 390 -9.55 0.44 5.04
CA ARG A 390 -10.98 0.28 5.35
C ARG A 390 -11.78 1.51 5.00
N LEU A 391 -11.29 2.70 5.35
CA LEU A 391 -11.94 3.96 4.97
C LEU A 391 -12.05 4.14 3.45
N ARG A 392 -11.00 3.77 2.70
CA ARG A 392 -11.01 3.90 1.22
C ARG A 392 -12.01 2.95 0.59
N LEU A 393 -12.10 1.72 1.11
CA LEU A 393 -13.12 0.77 0.67
C LEU A 393 -14.51 1.28 1.03
N PHE A 394 -14.69 1.79 2.24
CA PHE A 394 -15.97 2.28 2.74
C PHE A 394 -16.49 3.48 1.94
N ARG A 395 -15.62 4.45 1.66
CA ARG A 395 -15.94 5.62 0.81
C ARG A 395 -16.36 5.23 -0.60
N ARG A 396 -15.83 4.14 -1.15
CA ARG A 396 -16.18 3.66 -2.49
C ARG A 396 -17.50 2.88 -2.50
N LEU A 397 -17.78 2.09 -1.47
CA LEU A 397 -19.04 1.34 -1.34
C LEU A 397 -20.23 2.24 -1.01
N PHE A 398 -20.03 3.26 -0.16
CA PHE A 398 -21.10 4.15 0.30
C PHE A 398 -20.73 5.62 0.08
N PRO A 399 -20.52 6.07 -1.18
CA PRO A 399 -20.02 7.40 -1.53
C PRO A 399 -20.94 8.56 -1.14
N ASN A 400 -22.18 8.30 -0.70
CA ASN A 400 -23.21 9.27 -0.36
C ASN A 400 -23.11 9.80 1.10
N ARG A 401 -21.91 9.86 1.68
CA ARG A 401 -21.66 10.41 3.02
C ARG A 401 -20.71 11.59 2.96
N GLN A 402 -20.84 12.53 3.90
CA GLN A 402 -19.99 13.72 3.99
C GLN A 402 -18.70 13.47 4.77
N ARG A 403 -18.72 12.50 5.70
CA ARG A 403 -17.55 12.13 6.50
C ARG A 403 -17.44 10.62 6.67
N TYR A 404 -16.21 10.13 6.70
CA TYR A 404 -15.91 8.73 6.98
C TYR A 404 -15.00 8.66 8.20
N ALA A 405 -15.41 7.85 9.16
CA ALA A 405 -14.71 7.68 10.42
C ALA A 405 -14.42 6.21 10.70
N CYS A 406 -13.36 5.93 11.45
CA CYS A 406 -13.08 4.59 11.91
C CYS A 406 -12.34 4.60 13.26
N GLY A 407 -12.41 3.45 13.93
CA GLY A 407 -11.63 3.14 15.11
C GLY A 407 -11.23 1.66 15.09
N GLY A 408 -9.95 1.39 15.33
CA GLY A 408 -9.41 0.05 15.49
C GLY A 408 -9.44 -0.39 16.94
N TYR A 409 -9.54 -1.70 17.16
CA TYR A 409 -9.60 -2.30 18.49
C TYR A 409 -8.68 -3.52 18.55
N GLY A 410 -8.12 -3.79 19.73
CA GLY A 410 -7.17 -4.87 19.97
C GLY A 410 -5.71 -4.41 20.02
N HIS A 411 -5.39 -3.16 19.73
CA HIS A 411 -3.99 -2.69 19.72
C HIS A 411 -3.58 -1.97 21.01
N ARG A 412 -4.52 -1.59 21.88
CA ARG A 412 -4.18 -0.94 23.17
C ARG A 412 -3.82 -1.97 24.24
N VAL A 413 -2.80 -2.76 23.95
CA VAL A 413 -2.36 -3.89 24.76
C VAL A 413 -1.49 -3.46 25.96
N SER A 414 -1.02 -2.22 25.96
CA SER A 414 -0.33 -1.63 27.10
C SER A 414 -1.08 -0.37 27.54
N ALA A 415 -1.03 -0.03 28.83
CA ALA A 415 -1.51 1.29 29.29
C ALA A 415 -0.56 2.43 28.90
N TYR A 416 0.43 2.15 28.03
CA TYR A 416 0.94 3.07 27.02
C TYR A 416 -0.09 3.17 25.89
N VAL A 417 -1.25 3.75 26.21
CA VAL A 417 -2.07 4.35 25.16
C VAL A 417 -1.24 5.55 24.72
N GLU A 418 -0.68 5.51 23.50
CA GLU A 418 -0.23 6.74 22.87
C GLU A 418 -1.36 7.76 23.06
N LEU A 419 -1.03 8.99 23.46
CA LEU A 419 -2.04 10.05 23.69
C LEU A 419 -2.98 10.21 22.48
N HIS A 420 -2.54 9.74 21.31
CA HIS A 420 -3.29 9.66 20.07
C HIS A 420 -3.40 8.20 19.61
N ASP A 421 -4.60 7.77 19.23
CA ASP A 421 -4.84 6.47 18.61
C ASP A 421 -4.76 6.60 17.09
N GLU A 422 -3.74 6.01 16.48
CA GLU A 422 -3.50 6.14 15.04
C GLU A 422 -4.62 5.54 14.17
N THR A 423 -5.44 4.66 14.72
CA THR A 423 -6.60 4.08 14.02
C THR A 423 -7.82 4.99 14.05
N GLU A 424 -7.88 5.94 14.98
CA GLU A 424 -8.97 6.90 15.10
C GLU A 424 -8.87 7.96 14.01
N LYS A 425 -9.78 7.88 13.03
CA LYS A 425 -9.86 8.81 11.91
C LYS A 425 -11.28 9.34 11.78
N ASN A 426 -11.40 10.59 11.36
CA ASN A 426 -12.67 11.23 11.03
C ASN A 426 -12.43 12.23 9.91
N ILE A 427 -12.56 11.78 8.66
CA ILE A 427 -12.09 12.51 7.49
C ILE A 427 -13.29 13.01 6.68
N PRO A 428 -13.43 14.33 6.48
CA PRO A 428 -14.46 14.87 5.61
C PRO A 428 -14.11 14.63 4.13
N ILE A 429 -15.11 14.61 3.25
CA ILE A 429 -14.92 14.22 1.86
C ILE A 429 -13.94 15.12 1.09
N GLU A 430 -13.86 16.41 1.44
CA GLU A 430 -12.97 17.37 0.78
C GLU A 430 -11.49 17.05 1.04
N ASN A 431 -11.20 16.40 2.17
CA ASN A 431 -9.86 15.99 2.59
C ASN A 431 -9.56 14.51 2.30
N PHE A 432 -10.46 13.81 1.62
CA PHE A 432 -10.32 12.37 1.37
C PHE A 432 -10.38 11.98 -0.11
N PRO A 433 -9.59 12.61 -0.99
CA PRO A 433 -9.77 12.54 -2.44
C PRO A 433 -9.78 11.11 -3.01
N LEU A 434 -10.54 10.91 -4.09
CA LEU A 434 -10.54 9.67 -4.84
C LEU A 434 -9.21 9.49 -5.59
N GLN A 435 -8.61 8.31 -5.48
CA GLN A 435 -7.29 8.01 -6.05
C GLN A 435 -7.21 8.30 -7.56
N ARG A 436 -8.30 8.05 -8.30
CA ARG A 436 -8.41 8.32 -9.74
C ARG A 436 -8.20 9.80 -10.06
N LEU A 437 -8.75 10.73 -9.27
CA LEU A 437 -8.53 12.16 -9.46
C LEU A 437 -7.11 12.58 -9.03
N VAL A 438 -6.61 12.00 -7.93
CA VAL A 438 -5.22 12.23 -7.48
C VAL A 438 -4.21 11.82 -8.56
N SER A 439 -4.46 10.72 -9.27
CA SER A 439 -3.56 10.26 -10.34
C SER A 439 -3.48 11.23 -11.54
N VAL A 440 -4.54 11.98 -11.82
CA VAL A 440 -4.52 13.04 -12.86
C VAL A 440 -3.59 14.16 -12.45
N ASN A 441 -3.68 14.63 -11.20
CA ASN A 441 -2.77 15.65 -10.66
C ASN A 441 -1.31 15.17 -10.62
N SER A 442 -1.09 13.90 -10.22
CA SER A 442 0.24 13.28 -10.23
C SER A 442 0.83 13.18 -11.64
N THR A 443 0.00 12.83 -12.63
CA THR A 443 0.41 12.75 -14.04
C THR A 443 0.75 14.14 -14.59
N PHE A 444 -0.06 15.16 -14.27
CA PHE A 444 0.22 16.55 -14.61
C PHE A 444 1.59 17.01 -14.10
N LYS A 445 1.85 16.82 -12.81
CA LYS A 445 3.15 17.13 -12.22
C LYS A 445 4.27 16.37 -12.94
N SER A 446 4.09 15.08 -13.17
CA SER A 446 5.11 14.21 -13.78
C SER A 446 5.47 14.62 -15.21
N ILE A 447 4.48 15.01 -16.03
CA ILE A 447 4.70 15.50 -17.41
C ILE A 447 5.35 16.89 -17.37
N ALA A 448 4.88 17.79 -16.52
CA ALA A 448 5.44 19.13 -16.37
C ALA A 448 6.91 19.11 -15.89
N GLU A 449 7.27 18.17 -15.01
CA GLU A 449 8.63 18.05 -14.49
C GLU A 449 9.61 17.40 -15.44
N GLN A 450 9.14 16.80 -16.55
CA GLN A 450 10.00 16.10 -17.50
C GLN A 450 11.11 16.99 -18.07
N ASP A 451 10.80 18.26 -18.35
CA ASP A 451 11.76 19.25 -18.89
C ASP A 451 12.86 19.64 -17.90
N PHE A 452 12.64 19.44 -16.60
CA PHE A 452 13.57 19.82 -15.55
C PHE A 452 14.38 18.63 -15.02
N ARG A 453 14.20 17.44 -15.62
CA ARG A 453 14.96 16.26 -15.23
C ARG A 453 16.41 16.37 -15.70
N PRO A 454 17.37 15.89 -14.90
CA PRO A 454 18.75 15.76 -15.33
C PRO A 454 18.86 14.95 -16.62
N THR A 455 19.78 15.37 -17.49
CA THR A 455 20.00 14.71 -18.79
C THR A 455 20.85 13.45 -18.66
N THR A 456 21.63 13.33 -17.58
CA THR A 456 22.52 12.19 -17.31
C THR A 456 22.35 11.64 -15.89
N TRP A 457 22.70 10.37 -15.72
CA TRP A 457 22.73 9.73 -14.40
C TRP A 457 23.73 10.38 -13.44
N GLU A 458 24.83 10.92 -13.97
CA GLU A 458 25.85 11.62 -13.18
C GLU A 458 25.29 12.94 -12.63
N GLU A 459 24.63 13.74 -13.47
CA GLU A 459 23.98 14.97 -13.06
C GLU A 459 22.89 14.69 -12.02
N TYR A 460 22.08 13.64 -12.24
CA TYR A 460 21.08 13.20 -11.28
C TYR A 460 21.70 12.83 -9.92
N ALA A 461 22.76 12.01 -9.91
CA ALA A 461 23.44 11.61 -8.68
C ALA A 461 23.99 12.83 -7.93
N GLN A 462 24.57 13.80 -8.64
CA GLN A 462 25.10 15.03 -8.05
C GLN A 462 23.99 15.90 -7.45
N GLN A 463 22.86 16.05 -8.13
CA GLN A 463 21.70 16.80 -7.61
C GLN A 463 21.15 16.14 -6.33
N VAL A 464 21.04 14.81 -6.29
CA VAL A 464 20.62 14.07 -5.09
C VAL A 464 21.58 14.27 -3.93
N LEU A 465 22.90 14.23 -4.18
CA LEU A 465 23.92 14.49 -3.16
C LEU A 465 23.81 15.93 -2.63
N ASN A 466 23.68 16.91 -3.51
CA ASN A 466 23.53 18.32 -3.14
C ASN A 466 22.26 18.55 -2.29
N LEU A 467 21.13 17.96 -2.68
CA LEU A 467 19.89 18.02 -1.92
C LEU A 467 20.08 17.43 -0.51
N ARG A 468 20.68 16.25 -0.40
CA ARG A 468 20.97 15.60 0.90
C ARG A 468 21.84 16.50 1.79
N GLN A 469 22.89 17.10 1.22
CA GLN A 469 23.75 18.04 1.95
C GLN A 469 23.00 19.30 2.39
N THR A 470 22.07 19.82 1.58
CA THR A 470 21.24 20.96 1.94
C THR A 470 20.26 20.59 3.06
N VAL A 471 19.58 19.46 2.97
CA VAL A 471 18.68 18.96 4.03
C VAL A 471 19.43 18.81 5.34
N ILE A 472 20.63 18.20 5.32
CA ILE A 472 21.46 18.08 6.52
C ILE A 472 21.79 19.45 7.11
N ARG A 473 22.22 20.41 6.27
CA ARG A 473 22.51 21.78 6.72
C ARG A 473 21.29 22.49 7.28
N SER A 474 20.13 22.37 6.65
CA SER A 474 18.88 22.96 7.13
C SER A 474 18.43 22.34 8.45
N LEU A 475 18.58 21.03 8.63
CA LEU A 475 18.30 20.35 9.89
C LEU A 475 19.26 20.78 11.00
N GLN A 476 20.55 20.98 10.68
CA GLN A 476 21.52 21.54 11.63
C GLN A 476 21.16 22.97 12.02
N GLN A 477 20.77 23.81 11.05
CA GLN A 477 20.32 25.18 11.32
C GLN A 477 19.06 25.21 12.17
N LEU A 478 18.08 24.36 11.86
CA LEU A 478 16.87 24.20 12.66
C LEU A 478 17.23 23.75 14.08
N GLN A 479 18.11 22.76 14.23
CA GLN A 479 18.60 22.30 15.53
C GLN A 479 19.24 23.45 16.32
N SER A 480 20.11 24.25 15.69
CA SER A 480 20.75 25.40 16.34
C SER A 480 19.74 26.50 16.70
N ALA A 481 18.79 26.81 15.82
CA ALA A 481 17.74 27.79 16.08
C ALA A 481 16.83 27.34 17.22
N LEU A 482 16.46 26.07 17.24
CA LEU A 482 15.71 25.45 18.34
C LEU A 482 16.51 25.51 19.65
N GLN A 483 17.81 25.17 19.62
CA GLN A 483 18.68 25.26 20.80
C GLN A 483 18.74 26.68 21.38
N VAL A 484 18.89 27.71 20.53
CA VAL A 484 18.89 29.12 20.96
C VAL A 484 17.53 29.50 21.54
N TYR A 485 16.44 29.18 20.83
CA TYR A 485 15.07 29.47 21.28
C TYR A 485 14.75 28.84 22.63
N PHE A 486 15.12 27.57 22.84
CA PHE A 486 14.94 26.87 24.12
C PHE A 486 15.91 27.31 25.22
N SER A 487 17.03 27.94 24.87
CA SER A 487 18.00 28.42 25.87
C SER A 487 17.59 29.75 26.49
N GLU A 488 16.78 30.56 25.81
CA GLU A 488 16.48 31.92 26.25
C GLU A 488 15.08 32.14 26.82
N GLN A 489 14.03 31.36 26.47
CA GLN A 489 12.70 31.54 27.06
C GLN A 489 11.86 30.24 27.15
N VAL A 490 11.12 30.11 28.26
CA VAL A 490 9.84 29.35 28.46
C VAL A 490 9.88 28.09 29.35
N GLU A 491 9.18 28.18 30.49
CA GLU A 491 8.52 27.09 31.22
C GLU A 491 7.38 26.48 30.35
N ASN A 492 7.39 25.15 30.15
CA ASN A 492 6.45 24.27 29.39
C ASN A 492 6.51 24.28 27.83
N ASN A 493 6.34 23.17 27.08
CA ASN A 493 6.55 21.72 27.26
C ASN A 493 6.53 20.99 25.87
N GLU A 494 5.86 21.52 24.85
CA GLU A 494 5.65 20.79 23.57
C GLU A 494 6.85 20.75 22.61
N LEU A 495 7.53 21.88 22.47
CA LEU A 495 8.57 22.05 21.46
C LEU A 495 9.88 21.36 21.93
N ARG A 496 10.16 21.36 23.25
CA ARG A 496 11.19 20.52 23.89
C ARG A 496 10.87 19.04 23.75
N ARG A 497 9.58 18.66 23.87
CA ARG A 497 9.09 17.30 23.60
C ARG A 497 9.39 16.88 22.15
N TYR A 498 9.14 17.73 21.15
CA TYR A 498 9.51 17.42 19.77
C TYR A 498 11.02 17.27 19.58
N ALA A 499 11.83 18.16 20.16
CA ALA A 499 13.30 18.10 20.06
C ALA A 499 13.91 16.83 20.69
N ILE A 500 13.39 16.42 21.87
CA ILE A 500 13.79 15.18 22.56
C ILE A 500 13.33 13.96 21.76
N THR A 501 12.10 13.97 21.24
CA THR A 501 11.57 12.88 20.40
C THR A 501 12.38 12.71 19.12
N LEU A 502 12.79 13.82 18.49
CA LEU A 502 13.55 13.82 17.24
C LEU A 502 14.99 13.34 17.44
N SER A 503 15.64 13.77 18.53
CA SER A 503 17.09 13.56 18.72
C SER A 503 17.41 12.32 19.55
N TRP A 504 16.53 11.94 20.49
CA TRP A 504 16.71 10.82 21.40
C TRP A 504 15.37 10.15 21.67
N ALA A 505 14.69 9.64 20.64
CA ALA A 505 13.36 9.02 20.78
C ALA A 505 13.29 7.95 21.90
N TYR A 506 14.41 7.24 22.12
CA TYR A 506 14.50 6.17 23.10
C TYR A 506 15.80 6.23 23.91
N ILE A 507 15.69 5.84 25.18
CA ILE A 507 16.82 5.52 26.06
C ILE A 507 16.81 4.01 26.28
N ALA A 508 17.91 3.35 25.91
CA ALA A 508 18.09 1.92 26.14
C ALA A 508 18.99 1.69 27.37
N ILE A 509 18.55 0.87 28.31
CA ILE A 509 19.34 0.44 29.48
C ILE A 509 19.64 -1.04 29.33
N VAL A 510 20.92 -1.38 29.18
CA VAL A 510 21.39 -2.78 29.13
C VAL A 510 21.90 -3.18 30.51
N PRO A 511 21.21 -4.05 31.25
CA PRO A 511 21.70 -4.51 32.54
C PRO A 511 22.93 -5.42 32.36
N HIS A 512 24.03 -5.08 33.03
CA HIS A 512 25.27 -5.87 33.03
C HIS A 512 25.52 -6.48 34.42
N VAL A 513 25.91 -7.75 34.43
CA VAL A 513 26.43 -8.43 35.63
C VAL A 513 27.87 -8.89 35.34
N LYS A 514 28.83 -8.36 36.10
CA LYS A 514 30.29 -8.50 35.87
C LYS A 514 30.71 -8.21 34.42
N GLY A 515 30.17 -7.14 33.84
CA GLY A 515 30.54 -6.68 32.50
C GLY A 515 29.90 -7.44 31.34
N ARG A 516 28.98 -8.39 31.60
CA ARG A 516 28.22 -9.11 30.56
C ARG A 516 26.71 -8.85 30.69
N SER A 517 26.02 -8.71 29.57
CA SER A 517 24.56 -8.69 29.48
C SER A 517 23.99 -10.05 29.88
N LEU A 518 22.80 -10.06 30.51
CA LEU A 518 22.16 -11.30 30.97
C LEU A 518 21.71 -12.20 29.82
N ASN A 519 21.11 -11.61 28.79
CA ASN A 519 20.47 -12.34 27.69
C ASN A 519 20.44 -11.52 26.39
N GLY A 520 21.28 -10.47 26.28
CA GLY A 520 21.31 -9.61 25.11
C GLY A 520 20.02 -8.80 24.95
N THR A 521 19.38 -8.42 26.05
CA THR A 521 18.20 -7.54 26.05
C THR A 521 18.49 -6.19 26.70
N ALA A 522 17.67 -5.20 26.38
CA ALA A 522 17.71 -3.86 26.95
C ALA A 522 16.30 -3.41 27.36
N TRP A 523 16.17 -2.68 28.47
CA TRP A 523 14.97 -1.89 28.71
C TRP A 523 14.96 -0.68 27.80
N ARG A 524 13.87 -0.46 27.09
CA ARG A 524 13.74 0.64 26.14
C ARG A 524 12.68 1.62 26.64
N PHE A 525 13.12 2.76 27.15
CA PHE A 525 12.27 3.84 27.61
C PHE A 525 12.07 4.86 26.49
N ASN A 526 10.86 5.38 26.32
CA ASN A 526 10.69 6.60 25.55
C ASN A 526 11.23 7.78 26.38
N SER A 527 12.08 8.61 25.78
CA SER A 527 12.71 9.74 26.46
C SER A 527 11.71 10.77 26.98
N LEU A 528 10.49 10.81 26.43
CA LEU A 528 9.41 11.68 26.91
C LEU A 528 8.92 11.33 28.32
N LEU A 529 9.05 10.07 28.74
CA LEU A 529 8.70 9.65 30.11
C LEU A 529 9.59 10.29 31.18
N LEU A 530 10.80 10.71 30.79
CA LEU A 530 11.79 11.28 31.69
C LEU A 530 11.88 12.82 31.55
N ALA A 531 11.14 13.41 30.60
CA ALA A 531 11.21 14.82 30.25
C ALA A 531 10.00 15.67 30.69
N ILE A 532 8.87 15.03 31.06
CA ILE A 532 7.62 15.69 31.46
C ILE A 532 7.50 15.64 33.00
N GLU A 533 6.87 16.67 33.61
CA GLU A 533 6.78 16.83 35.07
C GLU A 533 6.42 15.53 35.84
N PRO A 534 7.12 15.22 36.95
CA PRO A 534 6.99 13.95 37.69
C PRO A 534 5.58 13.64 38.23
N SER A 535 4.72 14.65 38.32
CA SER A 535 3.38 14.55 38.93
C SER A 535 2.36 13.81 38.06
N SER A 536 2.62 13.64 36.75
CA SER A 536 1.63 13.09 35.81
C SER A 536 1.97 11.71 35.21
N ASN A 537 3.22 11.25 35.29
CA ASN A 537 3.64 9.96 34.72
C ASN A 537 4.64 9.22 35.62
N GLN A 538 4.13 8.34 36.49
CA GLN A 538 4.96 7.36 37.18
C GLN A 538 5.44 6.30 36.18
N LEU A 539 6.70 5.85 36.32
CA LEU A 539 7.19 4.68 35.57
C LEU A 539 6.35 3.46 35.93
N LYS A 540 5.56 2.99 34.97
CA LYS A 540 4.72 1.80 35.14
C LYS A 540 5.54 0.54 34.83
N TRP A 541 5.12 -0.60 35.38
CA TRP A 541 5.92 -1.83 35.39
C TRP A 541 6.31 -2.32 33.98
N TRP A 542 5.50 -2.04 32.95
CA TRP A 542 5.79 -2.44 31.56
C TRP A 542 6.95 -1.68 30.91
N ASN A 543 7.32 -0.51 31.45
CA ASN A 543 8.53 0.19 30.99
C ASN A 543 9.81 -0.62 31.29
N PHE A 544 9.70 -1.64 32.14
CA PHE A 544 10.77 -2.56 32.50
C PHE A 544 10.67 -3.90 31.76
N ILE A 545 9.87 -4.00 30.68
CA ILE A 545 9.90 -5.17 29.79
C ILE A 545 11.17 -5.10 28.93
N PRO A 546 12.09 -6.08 29.05
CA PRO A 546 13.30 -6.10 28.25
C PRO A 546 13.00 -6.42 26.78
N VAL A 547 13.69 -5.75 25.86
CA VAL A 547 13.62 -5.96 24.40
C VAL A 547 14.93 -6.56 23.92
N ALA A 548 14.87 -7.57 23.05
CA ALA A 548 16.07 -8.14 22.44
C ALA A 548 16.87 -7.08 21.68
N ILE A 549 18.18 -7.07 21.91
CA ILE A 549 19.14 -6.24 21.17
C ILE A 549 19.53 -7.03 19.92
N PRO A 550 19.45 -6.45 18.71
CA PRO A 550 19.89 -7.10 17.49
C PRO A 550 21.32 -7.61 17.61
N SER A 551 21.61 -8.80 17.08
CA SER A 551 22.95 -9.41 17.19
C SER A 551 24.05 -8.54 16.59
N SER A 552 23.77 -7.83 15.50
CA SER A 552 24.67 -6.83 14.91
C SER A 552 24.97 -5.69 15.88
N THR A 553 23.95 -5.16 16.55
CA THR A 553 24.12 -4.09 17.56
C THR A 553 24.86 -4.57 18.80
N CYS A 554 24.65 -5.83 19.23
CA CYS A 554 25.45 -6.44 20.28
C CYS A 554 26.93 -6.49 19.90
N SER A 555 27.25 -6.84 18.65
CA SER A 555 28.63 -6.83 18.15
C SER A 555 29.20 -5.41 18.06
N ASP A 556 28.46 -4.45 17.51
CA ASP A 556 28.88 -3.05 17.37
C ASP A 556 29.17 -2.40 18.74
N LEU A 557 28.36 -2.72 19.74
CA LEU A 557 28.52 -2.24 21.12
C LEU A 557 29.46 -3.11 21.96
N SER A 558 30.07 -4.15 21.38
CA SER A 558 30.93 -5.11 22.08
C SER A 558 30.29 -5.71 23.34
N LEU A 559 28.98 -5.96 23.29
CA LEU A 559 28.20 -6.54 24.38
C LEU A 559 28.41 -8.06 24.45
N LEU A 560 29.08 -8.52 25.50
CA LEU A 560 29.19 -9.94 25.83
C LEU A 560 27.94 -10.39 26.59
N THR A 561 27.42 -11.58 26.30
CA THR A 561 26.20 -12.11 26.94
C THR A 561 26.49 -13.37 27.74
N TRP A 562 25.82 -13.56 28.88
CA TRP A 562 25.85 -14.81 29.63
C TRP A 562 25.20 -15.95 28.82
N SER A 563 25.74 -17.16 28.93
CA SER A 563 25.19 -18.36 28.28
C SER A 563 25.12 -19.50 29.29
N SER A 564 23.92 -19.81 29.77
CA SER A 564 23.69 -20.90 30.72
C SER A 564 22.28 -21.46 30.50
N PRO A 565 22.12 -22.79 30.32
CA PRO A 565 20.80 -23.40 30.12
C PRO A 565 19.80 -23.07 31.24
N ARG A 566 20.28 -22.81 32.46
CA ARG A 566 19.43 -22.39 33.60
C ARG A 566 18.97 -20.94 33.47
N LEU A 567 19.79 -20.04 32.93
CA LEU A 567 19.35 -18.66 32.63
C LEU A 567 18.28 -18.66 31.53
N ASP A 568 18.39 -19.56 30.55
CA ASP A 568 17.40 -19.69 29.47
C ASP A 568 16.00 -20.04 29.99
N LEU A 569 15.87 -20.83 31.06
CA LEU A 569 14.58 -21.13 31.68
C LEU A 569 13.89 -19.86 32.20
N GLY A 570 14.60 -19.03 32.98
CA GLY A 570 14.05 -17.77 33.49
C GLY A 570 13.70 -16.78 32.39
N ASN A 571 14.53 -16.70 31.34
CA ASN A 571 14.26 -15.88 30.16
C ASN A 571 12.99 -16.32 29.42
N LYS A 572 12.83 -17.63 29.19
CA LYS A 572 11.66 -18.21 28.53
C LYS A 572 10.38 -18.02 29.34
N LEU A 573 10.45 -18.16 30.67
CA LEU A 573 9.30 -17.92 31.55
C LEU A 573 8.81 -16.47 31.43
N LEU A 574 9.73 -15.50 31.56
CA LEU A 574 9.41 -14.08 31.46
C LEU A 574 8.83 -13.72 30.08
N ALA A 575 9.40 -14.28 28.99
CA ALA A 575 8.90 -14.06 27.64
C ALA A 575 7.49 -14.64 27.43
N SER A 576 7.25 -15.88 27.85
CA SER A 576 5.98 -16.58 27.64
C SER A 576 4.84 -15.94 28.44
N ILE A 577 5.10 -15.53 29.68
CA ILE A 577 4.12 -14.78 30.50
C ILE A 577 3.83 -13.41 29.90
N THR A 578 4.85 -12.74 29.34
CA THR A 578 4.65 -11.47 28.64
C THR A 578 3.78 -11.64 27.40
N GLU A 579 3.99 -12.71 26.62
CA GLU A 579 3.17 -13.03 25.46
C GLU A 579 1.73 -13.37 25.85
N LEU A 580 1.53 -14.14 26.92
CA LEU A 580 0.20 -14.48 27.45
C LEU A 580 -0.58 -13.23 27.89
N ALA A 581 0.09 -12.34 28.63
CA ALA A 581 -0.50 -11.09 29.07
C ALA A 581 -0.80 -10.15 27.89
N PHE A 582 0.05 -10.12 26.87
CA PHE A 582 -0.20 -9.37 25.64
C PHE A 582 -1.45 -9.90 24.93
N LEU A 583 -1.58 -11.21 24.78
CA LEU A 583 -2.76 -11.82 24.16
C LEU A 583 -4.05 -11.52 24.94
N ALA A 584 -4.00 -11.60 26.28
CA ALA A 584 -5.15 -11.28 27.13
C ALA A 584 -5.53 -9.79 27.07
N ALA A 585 -4.54 -8.89 27.10
CA ALA A 585 -4.79 -7.44 27.00
C ALA A 585 -5.29 -7.03 25.60
N HIS A 586 -4.86 -7.70 24.54
CA HIS A 586 -5.43 -7.54 23.19
C HIS A 586 -6.93 -7.84 23.18
N MET A 587 -7.33 -8.99 23.73
CA MET A 587 -8.74 -9.36 23.80
C MET A 587 -9.53 -8.41 24.72
N LYS A 588 -8.97 -8.01 25.87
CA LYS A 588 -9.59 -7.04 26.77
C LYS A 588 -9.92 -5.71 26.08
N ASP A 589 -9.10 -5.24 25.14
CA ASP A 589 -9.33 -3.98 24.43
C ASP A 589 -10.66 -3.97 23.63
N PHE A 590 -11.22 -5.15 23.32
CA PHE A 590 -12.54 -5.26 22.70
C PHE A 590 -13.71 -4.84 23.60
N GLU A 591 -13.52 -4.73 24.92
CA GLU A 591 -14.54 -4.16 25.82
C GLU A 591 -14.85 -2.68 25.52
N ARG A 592 -13.96 -1.98 24.80
CA ARG A 592 -14.18 -0.60 24.35
C ARG A 592 -15.07 -0.50 23.13
N LEU A 593 -15.41 -1.62 22.49
CA LEU A 593 -16.31 -1.62 21.35
C LEU A 593 -17.67 -1.02 21.77
N PRO A 594 -18.32 -0.26 20.89
CA PRO A 594 -19.71 0.14 21.12
C PRO A 594 -20.62 -1.10 21.15
N GLU A 595 -21.91 -0.89 21.44
CA GLU A 595 -22.90 -1.96 21.50
C GLU A 595 -22.90 -2.79 20.20
N LEU A 596 -22.71 -4.11 20.34
CA LEU A 596 -22.58 -5.04 19.22
C LEU A 596 -23.96 -5.56 18.79
N ASP A 597 -24.26 -5.46 17.49
CA ASP A 597 -25.36 -6.21 16.87
C ASP A 597 -25.05 -7.71 16.75
N GLU A 598 -26.03 -8.53 16.34
CA GLU A 598 -25.87 -10.00 16.24
C GLU A 598 -24.68 -10.41 15.38
N LEU A 599 -24.47 -9.75 14.24
CA LEU A 599 -23.35 -10.05 13.34
C LEU A 599 -22.01 -9.66 13.98
N GLY A 600 -21.95 -8.54 14.69
CA GLY A 600 -20.76 -8.05 15.38
C GLY A 600 -20.34 -8.97 16.51
N GLN A 601 -21.32 -9.46 17.28
CA GLN A 601 -21.11 -10.49 18.32
C GLN A 601 -20.55 -11.78 17.72
N GLN A 602 -21.14 -12.28 16.62
CA GLN A 602 -20.65 -13.48 15.93
C GLN A 602 -19.21 -13.30 15.43
N GLN A 603 -18.88 -12.15 14.82
CA GLN A 603 -17.55 -11.87 14.29
C GLN A 603 -16.48 -11.78 15.39
N ILE A 604 -16.76 -11.07 16.48
CA ILE A 604 -15.83 -10.99 17.63
C ILE A 604 -15.68 -12.34 18.30
N GLN A 605 -16.77 -13.07 18.52
CA GLN A 605 -16.72 -14.38 19.15
C GLN A 605 -15.88 -15.37 18.32
N PHE A 606 -16.08 -15.37 16.99
CA PHE A 606 -15.29 -16.19 16.08
C PHE A 606 -13.80 -15.83 16.14
N TYR A 607 -13.46 -14.54 16.16
CA TYR A 607 -12.08 -14.10 16.28
C TYR A 607 -11.45 -14.48 17.62
N ILE A 608 -12.16 -14.31 18.74
CA ILE A 608 -11.70 -14.75 20.07
C ILE A 608 -11.47 -16.27 20.10
N GLN A 609 -12.34 -17.06 19.47
CA GLN A 609 -12.14 -18.51 19.34
C GLN A 609 -10.87 -18.87 18.57
N GLN A 610 -10.51 -18.11 17.53
CA GLN A 610 -9.24 -18.32 16.81
C GLN A 610 -8.01 -18.09 17.71
N LEU A 611 -8.13 -17.24 18.72
CA LEU A 611 -7.05 -16.97 19.69
C LEU A 611 -6.96 -18.02 20.81
N ALA A 612 -7.93 -18.95 20.92
CA ALA A 612 -7.95 -19.96 21.97
C ALA A 612 -6.78 -20.96 21.85
N LEU A 613 -6.42 -21.36 20.63
CA LEU A 613 -5.31 -22.30 20.39
C LEU A 613 -3.94 -21.67 20.72
N PRO A 614 -3.57 -20.49 20.16
CA PRO A 614 -2.33 -19.80 20.56
C PRO A 614 -2.23 -19.57 22.07
N ARG A 615 -3.33 -19.18 22.71
CA ARG A 615 -3.39 -19.01 24.18
C ARG A 615 -3.05 -20.30 24.92
N SER A 616 -3.64 -21.42 24.51
CA SER A 616 -3.44 -22.71 25.17
C SER A 616 -1.99 -23.19 25.00
N GLN A 617 -1.41 -23.00 23.81
CA GLN A 617 -0.01 -23.34 23.54
C GLN A 617 0.96 -22.51 24.39
N ILE A 618 0.74 -21.20 24.53
CA ILE A 618 1.57 -20.35 25.40
C ILE A 618 1.46 -20.81 26.86
N LEU A 619 0.25 -21.16 27.31
CA LEU A 619 0.02 -21.65 28.67
C LEU A 619 0.71 -23.00 28.93
N GLU A 620 0.65 -23.93 27.99
CA GLU A 620 1.37 -25.22 28.07
C GLU A 620 2.88 -24.99 28.21
N VAL A 621 3.47 -24.09 27.39
CA VAL A 621 4.89 -23.73 27.49
C VAL A 621 5.25 -23.15 28.86
N VAL A 622 4.39 -22.29 29.43
CA VAL A 622 4.62 -21.75 30.78
C VAL A 622 4.66 -22.88 31.82
N LEU A 623 3.71 -23.82 31.77
CA LEU A 623 3.63 -24.93 32.73
C LEU A 623 4.84 -25.89 32.61
N GLU A 624 5.29 -26.20 31.39
CA GLU A 624 6.51 -26.99 31.17
C GLU A 624 7.76 -26.33 31.76
N ILE A 625 7.85 -24.99 31.66
CA ILE A 625 8.96 -24.23 32.24
C ILE A 625 8.88 -24.23 33.77
N GLU A 626 7.69 -24.07 34.35
CA GLU A 626 7.48 -24.15 35.79
C GLU A 626 7.93 -25.52 36.35
N GLU A 627 7.54 -26.62 35.69
CA GLU A 627 7.97 -27.98 36.06
C GLU A 627 9.50 -28.14 35.96
N SER A 628 10.10 -27.63 34.89
CA SER A 628 11.55 -27.65 34.71
C SER A 628 12.29 -26.87 35.81
N MET A 629 11.77 -25.71 36.21
CA MET A 629 12.33 -24.90 37.29
C MET A 629 12.17 -25.57 38.66
N ALA A 630 11.04 -26.24 38.91
CA ALA A 630 10.80 -27.02 40.11
C ALA A 630 11.75 -28.22 40.22
N SER A 631 12.00 -28.94 39.11
CA SER A 631 12.96 -30.07 39.07
C SER A 631 14.36 -29.66 39.52
N VAL A 632 14.82 -28.46 39.13
CA VAL A 632 16.13 -27.92 39.55
C VAL A 632 16.20 -27.77 41.07
N PHE A 633 15.10 -27.44 41.74
CA PHE A 633 15.05 -27.36 43.20
C PHE A 633 14.97 -28.74 43.84
N ASP A 634 14.19 -29.66 43.27
CA ASP A 634 13.95 -30.98 43.82
C ASP A 634 15.15 -31.93 43.70
N GLU A 635 15.97 -31.77 42.67
CA GLU A 635 17.21 -32.52 42.48
C GLU A 635 18.30 -32.18 43.51
N LEU A 636 18.16 -31.07 44.26
CA LEU A 636 19.17 -30.63 45.23
C LEU A 636 18.98 -31.28 46.62
N PRO A 637 20.07 -31.70 47.30
CA PRO A 637 20.01 -32.11 48.70
C PRO A 637 19.54 -30.98 49.63
N GLN A 638 18.79 -31.33 50.69
CA GLN A 638 18.21 -30.35 51.61
C GLN A 638 19.24 -29.42 52.29
N SER A 639 20.48 -29.89 52.50
CA SER A 639 21.59 -29.06 53.00
C SER A 639 22.00 -27.96 52.02
N GLN A 640 22.00 -28.23 50.71
CA GLN A 640 22.35 -27.26 49.67
C GLN A 640 21.22 -26.27 49.37
N ARG A 641 19.97 -26.64 49.67
CA ARG A 641 18.82 -25.73 49.53
C ARG A 641 18.90 -24.59 50.56
N SER A 642 19.25 -24.90 51.80
CA SER A 642 19.35 -23.91 52.89
C SER A 642 20.43 -22.84 52.66
N ASP A 643 21.46 -23.15 51.86
CA ASP A 643 22.54 -22.23 51.52
C ASP A 643 22.23 -21.35 50.28
N ARG A 644 21.04 -21.47 49.69
CA ARG A 644 20.62 -20.76 48.46
C ARG A 644 19.33 -19.95 48.69
N PRO A 645 19.39 -18.82 49.41
CA PRO A 645 18.21 -18.02 49.77
C PRO A 645 17.48 -17.47 48.54
N ASP A 646 18.20 -17.13 47.47
CA ASP A 646 17.62 -16.61 46.22
C ASP A 646 16.86 -17.71 45.44
N LEU A 647 17.31 -18.96 45.49
CA LEU A 647 16.58 -20.10 44.93
C LEU A 647 15.27 -20.36 45.70
N ILE A 648 15.33 -20.35 47.04
CA ILE A 648 14.13 -20.50 47.90
C ILE A 648 13.13 -19.37 47.61
N ALA A 649 13.60 -18.13 47.50
CA ALA A 649 12.76 -16.98 47.16
C ALA A 649 12.12 -17.13 45.78
N SER A 650 12.86 -17.65 44.79
CA SER A 650 12.34 -17.93 43.44
C SER A 650 11.25 -18.99 43.45
N MET A 651 11.46 -20.10 44.17
CA MET A 651 10.48 -21.20 44.24
C MET A 651 9.19 -20.79 44.96
N LYS A 652 9.29 -20.00 46.03
CA LYS A 652 8.10 -19.45 46.70
C LYS A 652 7.27 -18.59 45.74
N GLN A 653 7.94 -17.74 44.97
CA GLN A 653 7.27 -16.90 43.97
C GLN A 653 6.70 -17.72 42.81
N LEU A 654 7.35 -18.83 42.41
CA LEU A 654 6.87 -19.73 41.36
C LEU A 654 5.53 -20.36 41.74
N VAL A 655 5.38 -20.83 42.98
CA VAL A 655 4.12 -21.40 43.49
C VAL A 655 3.01 -20.36 43.52
N GLU A 656 3.30 -19.13 43.98
CA GLU A 656 2.32 -18.03 43.97
C GLU A 656 1.89 -17.68 42.53
N LEU A 657 2.84 -17.64 41.60
CA LEU A 657 2.64 -17.28 40.20
C LEU A 657 1.79 -18.31 39.45
N HIS A 658 1.99 -19.61 39.67
CA HIS A 658 1.20 -20.69 39.08
C HIS A 658 -0.31 -20.48 39.30
N THR A 659 -0.72 -20.16 40.52
CA THR A 659 -2.14 -19.97 40.87
C THR A 659 -2.80 -18.76 40.18
N LEU A 660 -2.00 -17.77 39.79
CA LEU A 660 -2.49 -16.51 39.21
C LEU A 660 -2.52 -16.55 37.66
N ILE A 661 -1.72 -17.40 37.04
CA ILE A 661 -1.63 -17.53 35.58
C ILE A 661 -2.82 -18.29 35.00
N LEU A 662 -3.30 -19.31 35.71
CA LEU A 662 -4.39 -20.15 35.24
C LEU A 662 -5.65 -19.31 34.96
N PRO A 663 -6.37 -19.53 33.84
CA PRO A 663 -7.52 -18.71 33.45
C PRO A 663 -8.70 -18.81 34.42
N THR A 664 -9.00 -20.01 34.94
CA THR A 664 -10.04 -20.27 35.95
C THR A 664 -9.45 -20.86 37.24
N THR A 665 -10.07 -20.59 38.39
CA THR A 665 -9.69 -21.20 39.68
C THR A 665 -10.07 -22.69 39.79
N ASP A 666 -10.96 -23.17 38.92
CA ASP A 666 -11.37 -24.57 38.84
C ASP A 666 -10.61 -25.27 37.69
N VAL A 667 -9.62 -26.09 38.06
CA VAL A 667 -8.87 -26.96 37.15
C VAL A 667 -9.58 -28.32 37.09
N GLN A 668 -9.93 -28.80 35.90
CA GLN A 668 -10.41 -30.18 35.76
C GLN A 668 -9.26 -31.18 35.95
N PRO A 669 -9.50 -32.38 36.52
CA PRO A 669 -8.44 -33.28 37.02
C PRO A 669 -7.51 -33.91 35.97
N GLU A 670 -7.68 -33.58 34.68
CA GLU A 670 -7.05 -34.28 33.56
C GLU A 670 -5.99 -33.45 32.81
N GLY A 671 -5.57 -32.30 33.35
CA GLY A 671 -4.37 -31.59 32.87
C GLY A 671 -4.49 -30.94 31.49
N ARG A 672 -5.68 -30.93 30.85
CA ARG A 672 -5.98 -30.10 29.68
C ARG A 672 -6.77 -28.87 30.09
N ILE A 673 -6.19 -27.70 29.86
CA ILE A 673 -6.80 -26.40 30.17
C ILE A 673 -7.59 -25.91 28.95
N GLU A 674 -8.78 -26.47 28.72
CA GLU A 674 -9.76 -25.89 27.79
C GLU A 674 -10.73 -24.98 28.56
N ALA A 675 -10.26 -23.79 28.96
CA ALA A 675 -11.15 -22.76 29.47
C ALA A 675 -11.69 -21.93 28.29
N CYS A 676 -12.93 -22.19 27.87
CA CYS A 676 -13.68 -21.26 27.03
C CYS A 676 -14.07 -20.05 27.88
N LEU A 677 -13.19 -19.05 27.96
CA LEU A 677 -13.49 -17.78 28.61
C LEU A 677 -14.33 -16.88 27.67
N ASP A 678 -15.34 -16.23 28.21
CA ASP A 678 -16.02 -15.12 27.54
C ASP A 678 -15.22 -13.80 27.66
N LEU A 679 -15.64 -12.74 26.96
CA LEU A 679 -14.91 -11.47 26.95
C LEU A 679 -14.79 -10.83 28.35
N PRO A 680 -15.85 -10.76 29.18
CA PRO A 680 -15.73 -10.31 30.57
C PRO A 680 -14.77 -11.14 31.44
N GLU A 681 -14.76 -12.45 31.29
CA GLU A 681 -13.83 -13.33 32.00
C GLU A 681 -12.38 -13.11 31.54
N ILE A 682 -12.16 -12.94 30.23
CA ILE A 682 -10.85 -12.60 29.67
C ILE A 682 -10.36 -11.25 30.21
N ALA A 683 -11.23 -10.25 30.34
CA ALA A 683 -10.84 -8.94 30.85
C ALA A 683 -10.37 -8.99 32.30
N LYS A 684 -11.08 -9.74 33.17
CA LYS A 684 -10.64 -10.01 34.55
C LYS A 684 -9.32 -10.76 34.58
N TRP A 685 -9.15 -11.75 33.72
CA TRP A 685 -7.91 -12.51 33.61
C TRP A 685 -6.75 -11.64 33.13
N ALA A 686 -6.97 -10.75 32.16
CA ALA A 686 -5.96 -9.79 31.68
C ALA A 686 -5.50 -8.84 32.79
N GLU A 687 -6.40 -8.38 33.65
CA GLU A 687 -6.04 -7.58 34.85
C GLU A 687 -5.17 -8.37 35.81
N ARG A 688 -5.53 -9.62 36.10
CA ARG A 688 -4.72 -10.51 36.94
C ARG A 688 -3.34 -10.75 36.34
N LEU A 689 -3.24 -10.98 35.02
CA LEU A 689 -1.97 -11.21 34.34
C LEU A 689 -1.05 -9.98 34.39
N GLN A 690 -1.58 -8.76 34.46
CA GLN A 690 -0.76 -7.56 34.68
C GLN A 690 -0.05 -7.59 36.04
N GLU A 691 -0.72 -8.07 37.09
CA GLU A 691 -0.09 -8.26 38.41
C GLU A 691 0.94 -9.40 38.41
N VAL A 692 0.65 -10.48 37.67
CA VAL A 692 1.56 -11.61 37.48
C VAL A 692 2.88 -11.18 36.87
N GLN A 693 2.87 -10.26 35.90
CA GLN A 693 4.10 -9.83 35.22
C GLN A 693 5.11 -9.19 36.18
N LEU A 694 4.66 -8.40 37.15
CA LEU A 694 5.53 -7.82 38.18
C LEU A 694 6.16 -8.91 39.06
N ARG A 695 5.35 -9.91 39.45
CA ARG A 695 5.81 -11.05 40.25
C ARG A 695 6.77 -11.95 39.47
N CYS A 696 6.48 -12.22 38.21
CA CYS A 696 7.35 -12.97 37.31
C CYS A 696 8.71 -12.29 37.16
N PHE A 697 8.75 -10.96 37.07
CA PHE A 697 10.00 -10.23 36.98
C PHE A 697 10.82 -10.33 38.27
N SER A 698 10.17 -10.21 39.44
CA SER A 698 10.82 -10.44 40.73
C SER A 698 11.38 -11.86 40.86
N LEU A 699 10.62 -12.87 40.45
CA LEU A 699 11.04 -14.27 40.39
C LEU A 699 12.25 -14.45 39.48
N TYR A 700 12.21 -13.86 38.28
CA TYR A 700 13.30 -13.88 37.32
C TYR A 700 14.59 -13.31 37.93
N LEU A 701 14.51 -12.19 38.66
CA LEU A 701 15.69 -11.59 39.30
C LEU A 701 16.30 -12.51 40.37
N SER A 702 15.47 -13.11 41.24
CA SER A 702 15.93 -14.07 42.23
C SER A 702 16.56 -15.31 41.58
N TRP A 703 15.97 -15.79 40.48
CA TRP A 703 16.49 -16.95 39.75
C TRP A 703 17.83 -16.66 39.08
N VAL A 704 17.96 -15.51 38.41
CA VAL A 704 19.22 -15.08 37.80
C VAL A 704 20.31 -14.87 38.85
N SER A 705 19.98 -14.27 40.00
CA SER A 705 20.93 -14.07 41.11
C SER A 705 21.54 -15.40 41.56
N ASP A 706 20.70 -16.41 41.77
CA ASP A 706 21.12 -17.73 42.20
C ASP A 706 21.94 -18.49 41.14
N VAL A 707 21.50 -18.48 39.88
CA VAL A 707 22.23 -19.14 38.78
C VAL A 707 23.61 -18.51 38.59
N LEU A 708 23.70 -17.17 38.59
CA LEU A 708 24.96 -16.48 38.45
C LEU A 708 25.86 -16.66 39.67
N ALA A 709 25.33 -16.74 40.89
CA ALA A 709 26.14 -17.00 42.09
C ALA A 709 26.90 -18.33 41.98
N ILE A 710 26.31 -19.34 41.35
CA ILE A 710 26.95 -20.64 41.08
C ILE A 710 27.95 -20.56 39.94
N ASP A 711 27.55 -19.99 38.80
CA ASP A 711 28.42 -19.89 37.62
C ASP A 711 29.68 -19.04 37.93
N LEU A 712 29.56 -18.08 38.85
CA LEU A 712 30.66 -17.26 39.36
C LEU A 712 31.58 -17.97 40.35
N ALA A 713 31.12 -19.03 41.02
CA ALA A 713 31.96 -19.87 41.88
C ALA A 713 32.85 -20.85 41.08
N VAL A 714 32.53 -21.06 39.80
CA VAL A 714 33.22 -21.99 38.88
C VAL A 714 34.18 -21.26 37.93
N LEU A 715 34.03 -19.94 37.73
CA LEU A 715 34.92 -19.13 36.90
C LEU A 715 36.21 -18.75 37.64
N PRO A 716 37.41 -18.89 37.02
CA PRO A 716 38.62 -18.34 37.60
C PRO A 716 38.48 -16.82 37.69
N LEU A 717 38.80 -16.26 38.87
CA LEU A 717 38.86 -14.81 39.09
C LEU A 717 39.70 -14.15 37.97
N PRO A 718 39.20 -13.13 37.28
CA PRO A 718 40.06 -12.33 36.41
C PRO A 718 41.05 -11.55 37.28
N LEU A 719 42.33 -11.60 36.89
CA LEU A 719 43.38 -10.69 37.37
C LEU A 719 43.11 -9.27 36.89
#